data_AF-A0A9D1ZY43-F1
#
_entry.id   AF-A0A9D1ZY43-F1
#
_cell.length_a   1.000
_cell.length_b   1.000
_cell.length_c   1.000
_cell.angle_alpha   90.00
_cell.angle_beta   90.00
_cell.angle_gamma   90.00
#
_symmetry.space_group_name_H-M   'P 1'
#
loop_
_entity.id
_entity.type
_entity.pdbx_description
1 polymer ?
#
loop_
_entity_poly.entity_id
_entity_poly.type
_entity_poly.pdbx_seq_one_letter_code
_entity_poly.pdbx_strand_id
1 'polypeptide(L)'
;MKKKIIALAVVVVLVCGVVAGSLIGCNLVTTNAEKDYNQVVATIQYEGLTDQVLKGELRAIYNTYGPVYVQYYGMTEEEALNTLYESLTRQSLLLLKAKAEVAKSLGITFTNDSDITDLLTYDEIRYCIQMANADFKKQWQDNIDEREQEQAANDDTSSSDEGDTSDDSSDKKDLEARPVREEETPSTEYVPDESFTEENGSKLPAFFEDWYNEQLTAVQNEIDDLNEQLAAATDDAQREELQTKLEEARTRRSNMRSAYTDLRNTLADSYTDYDYYLNNQYESRVTAKYEELLGKPLTVTDAEVQEYITAVIGDNGETFVDADAYASALESGSTIIRHYDKGYFSVRSILLGFTEEQKTFLTNLTNRLGEDNVDDFRAVIALGTDALTGTDVINPDDSTIAEIVARWGSAGLGINISNTEYDETTDKLSDAYTARDVSYADVLAAMVKYIAEYKADFLATAQSLMGDDYAANESALAQYAVNEAFTDLIYLVNDDDGMFSGDSYQVTPDGTATSYVDEYAVLARRLYKETEGGVRAEAGKMALEDYGTAMYSGTTSDASFNNDKFAEASGTAYTIYVKDMQTTVADGRTIDAPVYTFVTADGSISFIINTYGIQIVMINGYAFDEAQIGSTVTAQTEGEHTWYRLDDDYLYSVEVIVNYRLDDEFSYVLDDDGNRIISSIEVEKKTLTEYFSDSLLEGKKTDNYNTVVNEFVSSNEGDCVTKNDSVFNGLLKQVTQA
;
A
#
# COMPACT_ATOMS: atom_id res chain seq x y z
N MET A 1 -24.57 -2.90 -13.76
CA MET A 1 -24.35 -1.44 -13.63
C MET A 1 -22.93 -0.97 -13.98
N LYS A 2 -22.08 -1.80 -14.61
CA LYS A 2 -20.64 -1.52 -14.85
C LYS A 2 -20.29 -0.63 -16.06
N LYS A 3 -21.26 -0.22 -16.89
CA LYS A 3 -20.98 0.57 -18.12
C LYS A 3 -21.20 2.08 -17.97
N LYS A 4 -21.70 2.56 -16.83
CA LYS A 4 -21.95 3.99 -16.57
C LYS A 4 -20.95 4.63 -15.60
N ILE A 5 -20.14 3.82 -14.91
CA ILE A 5 -19.11 4.28 -13.96
C ILE A 5 -17.80 4.63 -14.68
N ILE A 6 -17.49 3.98 -15.81
CA ILE A 6 -16.26 4.22 -16.58
C ILE A 6 -16.20 5.64 -17.17
N ALA A 7 -17.35 6.24 -17.50
CA ALA A 7 -17.40 7.63 -17.97
C ALA A 7 -17.15 8.66 -16.84
N LEU A 8 -17.37 8.28 -15.58
CA LEU A 8 -17.09 9.12 -14.41
C LEU A 8 -15.63 8.95 -13.94
N ALA A 9 -15.08 7.74 -14.03
CA ALA A 9 -13.69 7.46 -13.68
C ALA A 9 -12.68 8.15 -14.61
N VAL A 10 -13.00 8.29 -15.91
CA VAL A 10 -12.16 9.10 -16.83
C VAL A 10 -12.29 10.60 -16.57
N VAL A 11 -13.42 11.06 -16.02
CA VAL A 11 -13.58 12.45 -15.55
C VAL A 11 -12.77 12.68 -14.27
N VAL A 12 -12.63 11.69 -13.38
CA VAL A 12 -11.78 11.76 -12.17
C VAL A 12 -10.28 11.60 -12.49
N VAL A 13 -9.88 10.85 -13.52
CA VAL A 13 -8.48 10.89 -14.01
C VAL A 13 -8.18 12.23 -14.71
N LEU A 14 -9.22 12.96 -15.16
CA LEU A 14 -9.15 14.35 -15.60
C LEU A 14 -9.02 15.35 -14.42
N VAL A 15 -9.35 14.95 -13.17
CA VAL A 15 -9.46 15.82 -11.97
C VAL A 15 -8.10 16.30 -11.42
N CYS A 16 -6.98 15.65 -11.73
CA CYS A 16 -5.68 16.08 -11.18
C CYS A 16 -4.78 16.88 -12.15
N GLY A 17 -5.10 16.93 -13.45
CA GLY A 17 -4.12 17.37 -14.47
C GLY A 17 -4.28 18.79 -15.01
N VAL A 18 -5.50 19.31 -15.15
CA VAL A 18 -5.73 20.63 -15.78
C VAL A 18 -7.02 21.23 -15.24
N VAL A 19 -6.96 22.00 -14.17
CA VAL A 19 -7.92 23.09 -13.92
C VAL A 19 -7.23 24.33 -14.47
N ALA A 20 -7.84 25.05 -15.40
CA ALA A 20 -7.22 26.24 -15.99
C ALA A 20 -8.16 27.43 -15.90
N GLY A 21 -7.64 28.50 -15.30
CA GLY A 21 -8.09 29.88 -15.46
C GLY A 21 -6.95 30.83 -15.10
N SER A 22 -6.31 31.46 -16.09
CA SER A 22 -5.26 32.46 -15.84
C SER A 22 -5.64 33.86 -16.31
N LEU A 23 -5.37 34.84 -15.44
CA LEU A 23 -5.31 36.26 -15.72
C LEU A 23 -4.06 36.54 -16.57
N ILE A 24 -4.23 36.94 -17.84
CA ILE A 24 -3.11 37.31 -18.71
C ILE A 24 -2.56 38.69 -18.34
N GLY A 25 -1.33 38.70 -17.81
CA GLY A 25 -0.47 39.88 -17.74
C GLY A 25 0.12 40.24 -19.11
N CYS A 26 -0.04 41.50 -19.52
CA CYS A 26 0.42 42.01 -20.82
C CYS A 26 1.96 42.01 -20.97
N ASN A 27 2.53 41.04 -21.71
CA ASN A 27 3.89 41.14 -22.25
C ASN A 27 3.93 41.83 -23.63
N LEU A 28 4.88 42.77 -23.82
CA LEU A 28 4.94 43.71 -24.95
C LEU A 28 5.51 43.10 -26.25
N VAL A 29 5.98 41.85 -26.24
CA VAL A 29 6.43 41.10 -27.42
C VAL A 29 6.11 39.60 -27.24
N THR A 30 5.10 39.10 -27.93
CA THR A 30 4.72 37.67 -27.92
C THR A 30 5.01 37.00 -29.26
N THR A 31 5.44 35.73 -29.24
CA THR A 31 5.72 34.96 -30.47
C THR A 31 4.41 34.60 -31.20
N ASN A 32 4.48 34.20 -32.48
CA ASN A 32 3.27 33.75 -33.20
C ASN A 32 2.67 32.46 -32.59
N ALA A 33 3.47 31.61 -31.96
CA ALA A 33 3.02 30.39 -31.33
C ALA A 33 2.31 30.66 -29.99
N GLU A 34 2.88 31.55 -29.17
CA GLU A 34 2.24 32.05 -27.93
C GLU A 34 0.90 32.74 -28.22
N LYS A 35 0.83 33.54 -29.30
CA LYS A 35 -0.43 34.14 -29.75
C LYS A 35 -1.45 33.12 -30.25
N ASP A 36 -1.01 31.98 -30.79
CA ASP A 36 -1.91 30.90 -31.20
C ASP A 36 -2.43 30.13 -29.98
N TYR A 37 -1.54 29.86 -29.00
CA TYR A 37 -1.88 29.22 -27.74
C TYR A 37 -2.95 30.03 -26.98
N ASN A 38 -2.71 31.34 -26.82
CA ASN A 38 -3.56 32.26 -26.05
C ASN A 38 -4.86 32.69 -26.78
N GLN A 39 -5.25 32.01 -27.86
CA GLN A 39 -6.55 32.27 -28.49
C GLN A 39 -7.67 31.73 -27.61
N VAL A 40 -8.62 32.60 -27.25
CA VAL A 40 -9.79 32.22 -26.44
C VAL A 40 -10.77 31.38 -27.26
N VAL A 41 -10.97 30.12 -26.84
CA VAL A 41 -11.94 29.17 -27.40
C VAL A 41 -13.30 29.32 -26.72
N ALA A 42 -13.32 29.64 -25.43
CA ALA A 42 -14.53 30.00 -24.71
C ALA A 42 -14.29 31.10 -23.68
N THR A 43 -15.29 31.95 -23.48
CA THR A 43 -15.37 32.85 -22.32
C THR A 43 -16.51 32.36 -21.44
N ILE A 44 -16.23 32.18 -20.16
CA ILE A 44 -17.16 31.72 -19.14
C ILE A 44 -17.42 32.88 -18.18
N GLN A 45 -18.68 33.15 -17.84
CA GLN A 45 -19.04 34.25 -16.93
C GLN A 45 -20.10 33.81 -15.93
N TYR A 46 -19.86 34.07 -14.64
CA TYR A 46 -20.80 33.76 -13.57
C TYR A 46 -20.65 34.75 -12.40
N GLU A 47 -21.75 35.34 -11.94
CA GLU A 47 -21.78 36.28 -10.79
C GLU A 47 -20.72 37.42 -10.86
N GLY A 48 -20.44 37.91 -12.08
CA GLY A 48 -19.44 38.97 -12.32
C GLY A 48 -17.98 38.49 -12.39
N LEU A 49 -17.74 37.20 -12.12
CA LEU A 49 -16.47 36.54 -12.38
C LEU A 49 -16.38 36.09 -13.85
N THR A 50 -15.17 36.02 -14.37
CA THR A 50 -14.89 35.63 -15.75
C THR A 50 -13.72 34.66 -15.81
N ASP A 51 -13.83 33.65 -16.65
CA ASP A 51 -12.77 32.70 -16.96
C ASP A 51 -12.70 32.43 -18.47
N GLN A 52 -11.61 31.83 -18.94
CA GLN A 52 -11.35 31.56 -20.35
C GLN A 52 -10.75 30.18 -20.55
N VAL A 53 -11.25 29.48 -21.57
CA VAL A 53 -10.56 28.28 -22.09
C VAL A 53 -9.73 28.70 -23.29
N LEU A 54 -8.42 28.45 -23.22
CA LEU A 54 -7.46 28.77 -24.26
C LEU A 54 -7.32 27.62 -25.26
N LYS A 55 -6.92 27.96 -26.48
CA LYS A 55 -6.73 27.00 -27.57
C LYS A 55 -5.59 26.03 -27.26
N GLY A 56 -4.55 26.53 -26.59
CA GLY A 56 -3.41 25.75 -26.13
C GLY A 56 -3.81 24.62 -25.19
N GLU A 57 -4.57 24.95 -24.14
CA GLU A 57 -5.06 24.01 -23.12
C GLU A 57 -5.92 22.91 -23.74
N LEU A 58 -6.91 23.30 -24.55
CA LEU A 58 -7.78 22.34 -25.23
C LEU A 58 -7.00 21.41 -26.16
N ARG A 59 -5.94 21.90 -26.82
CA ARG A 59 -5.06 21.06 -27.64
C ARG A 59 -4.24 20.10 -26.80
N ALA A 60 -3.66 20.57 -25.70
CA ALA A 60 -2.82 19.74 -24.82
C ALA A 60 -3.64 18.55 -24.29
N ILE A 61 -4.84 18.83 -23.75
CA ILE A 61 -5.77 17.79 -23.28
C ILE A 61 -6.19 16.85 -24.42
N TYR A 62 -6.47 17.37 -25.61
CA TYR A 62 -6.80 16.52 -26.75
C TYR A 62 -5.65 15.59 -27.13
N ASN A 63 -4.41 16.07 -27.16
CA ASN A 63 -3.27 15.24 -27.51
C ASN A 63 -3.07 14.09 -26.51
N THR A 64 -3.35 14.33 -25.23
CA THR A 64 -3.24 13.33 -24.17
C THR A 64 -4.40 12.33 -24.20
N TYR A 65 -5.65 12.80 -24.28
CA TYR A 65 -6.83 11.95 -24.05
C TYR A 65 -7.68 11.70 -25.31
N GLY A 66 -7.61 12.57 -26.31
CA GLY A 66 -8.34 12.43 -27.58
C GLY A 66 -8.15 11.05 -28.22
N PRO A 67 -6.92 10.53 -28.36
CA PRO A 67 -6.68 9.19 -28.89
C PRO A 67 -7.40 8.07 -28.11
N VAL A 68 -7.50 8.20 -26.78
CA VAL A 68 -8.21 7.23 -25.93
C VAL A 68 -9.71 7.24 -26.24
N TYR A 69 -10.32 8.41 -26.36
CA TYR A 69 -11.74 8.56 -26.74
C TYR A 69 -12.03 8.00 -28.14
N VAL A 70 -11.14 8.25 -29.09
CA VAL A 70 -11.28 7.71 -30.45
C VAL A 70 -11.11 6.19 -30.48
N GLN A 71 -10.05 5.67 -29.88
CA GLN A 71 -9.67 4.26 -29.98
C GLN A 71 -10.56 3.33 -29.13
N TYR A 72 -10.82 3.70 -27.88
CA TYR A 72 -11.52 2.82 -26.93
C TYR A 72 -13.03 3.07 -26.88
N TYR A 73 -13.47 4.32 -27.09
CA TYR A 73 -14.88 4.69 -27.05
C TYR A 73 -15.52 4.83 -28.43
N GLY A 74 -14.72 4.72 -29.51
CA GLY A 74 -15.21 4.75 -30.89
C GLY A 74 -15.78 6.11 -31.31
N MET A 75 -15.40 7.18 -30.61
CA MET A 75 -15.77 8.55 -30.96
C MET A 75 -15.02 9.03 -32.21
N THR A 76 -15.62 9.94 -32.96
CA THR A 76 -14.88 10.74 -33.95
C THR A 76 -13.97 11.75 -33.25
N GLU A 77 -12.96 12.26 -33.95
CA GLU A 77 -12.08 13.31 -33.43
C GLU A 77 -12.85 14.58 -33.06
N GLU A 78 -13.92 14.91 -33.81
CA GLU A 78 -14.81 16.01 -33.49
C GLU A 78 -15.59 15.77 -32.20
N GLU A 79 -16.15 14.58 -32.02
CA GLU A 79 -16.85 14.19 -30.78
C GLU A 79 -15.91 14.18 -29.58
N ALA A 80 -14.69 13.66 -29.73
CA ALA A 80 -13.67 13.65 -28.69
C ALA A 80 -13.24 15.08 -28.32
N LEU A 81 -12.93 15.93 -29.29
CA LEU A 81 -12.55 17.33 -29.05
C LEU A 81 -13.70 18.14 -28.42
N ASN A 82 -14.94 17.92 -28.87
CA ASN A 82 -16.10 18.59 -28.29
C ASN A 82 -16.36 18.12 -26.85
N THR A 83 -16.19 16.83 -26.55
CA THR A 83 -16.30 16.29 -25.18
C THR A 83 -15.29 16.93 -24.24
N LEU A 84 -14.03 17.07 -24.68
CA LEU A 84 -12.98 17.70 -23.89
C LEU A 84 -13.21 19.21 -23.71
N TYR A 85 -13.73 19.88 -24.74
CA TYR A 85 -14.17 21.27 -24.66
C TYR A 85 -15.30 21.46 -23.65
N GLU A 86 -16.33 20.61 -23.67
CA GLU A 86 -17.44 20.63 -22.71
C GLU A 86 -16.91 20.37 -21.30
N SER A 87 -15.99 19.42 -21.12
CA SER A 87 -15.37 19.15 -19.82
C SER A 87 -14.67 20.39 -19.25
N LEU A 88 -13.81 21.05 -20.04
CA LEU A 88 -13.08 22.25 -19.62
C LEU A 88 -14.02 23.41 -19.28
N THR A 89 -15.00 23.70 -20.14
CA THR A 89 -15.94 24.80 -19.90
C THR A 89 -16.82 24.56 -18.67
N ARG A 90 -17.21 23.31 -18.41
CA ARG A 90 -17.95 22.93 -17.20
C ARG A 90 -17.12 23.08 -15.94
N GLN A 91 -15.85 22.70 -16.00
CA GLN A 91 -14.90 22.84 -14.89
C GLN A 91 -14.67 24.32 -14.56
N SER A 92 -14.37 25.17 -15.55
CA SER A 92 -14.26 26.61 -15.34
C SER A 92 -15.54 27.22 -14.76
N LEU A 93 -16.71 26.83 -15.28
CA LEU A 93 -17.99 27.32 -14.77
C LEU A 93 -18.24 26.90 -13.31
N LEU A 94 -17.89 25.66 -12.95
CA LEU A 94 -17.97 25.16 -11.59
C LEU A 94 -17.00 25.88 -10.66
N LEU A 95 -15.77 26.14 -11.11
CA LEU A 95 -14.78 26.89 -10.35
C LEU A 95 -15.26 28.33 -10.06
N LEU A 96 -15.83 29.02 -11.06
CA LEU A 96 -16.42 30.34 -10.84
C LEU A 96 -17.56 30.29 -9.81
N LYS A 97 -18.37 29.23 -9.82
CA LYS A 97 -19.39 29.02 -8.79
C LYS A 97 -18.75 28.78 -7.42
N ALA A 98 -17.75 27.92 -7.32
CA ALA A 98 -17.04 27.63 -6.08
C ALA A 98 -16.45 28.91 -5.48
N LYS A 99 -15.70 29.69 -6.27
CA LYS A 99 -15.16 31.00 -5.88
C LYS A 99 -16.26 31.92 -5.33
N ALA A 100 -17.39 32.05 -6.04
CA ALA A 100 -18.51 32.89 -5.63
C ALA A 100 -19.18 32.42 -4.33
N GLU A 101 -19.44 31.11 -4.18
CA GLU A 101 -20.12 30.56 -2.99
C GLU A 101 -19.22 30.51 -1.76
N VAL A 102 -17.93 30.20 -1.93
CA VAL A 102 -16.94 30.27 -0.84
C VAL A 102 -16.80 31.72 -0.37
N ALA A 103 -16.66 32.69 -1.28
CA ALA A 103 -16.61 34.11 -0.93
C ALA A 103 -17.84 34.56 -0.13
N LYS A 104 -19.05 34.16 -0.57
CA LYS A 104 -20.31 34.42 0.15
C LYS A 104 -20.29 33.82 1.55
N SER A 105 -19.77 32.59 1.71
CA SER A 105 -19.67 31.91 3.01
C SER A 105 -18.72 32.60 3.98
N LEU A 106 -17.64 33.21 3.46
CA LEU A 106 -16.66 33.99 4.23
C LEU A 106 -17.10 35.43 4.48
N GLY A 107 -18.17 35.88 3.82
CA GLY A 107 -18.67 37.26 3.92
C GLY A 107 -17.75 38.29 3.25
N ILE A 108 -16.94 37.87 2.27
CA ILE A 108 -16.03 38.74 1.53
C ILE A 108 -16.58 39.06 0.14
N THR A 109 -16.16 40.20 -0.42
CA THR A 109 -16.45 40.54 -1.83
C THR A 109 -15.30 40.05 -2.69
N PHE A 110 -15.58 39.11 -3.58
CA PHE A 110 -14.59 38.52 -4.49
C PHE A 110 -14.87 38.95 -5.94
N THR A 111 -13.85 39.44 -6.65
CA THR A 111 -13.96 39.90 -8.05
C THR A 111 -12.81 39.32 -8.89
N ASN A 112 -12.78 39.60 -10.20
CA ASN A 112 -11.67 39.17 -11.07
C ASN A 112 -10.31 39.77 -10.69
N ASP A 113 -10.29 40.83 -9.86
CA ASP A 113 -9.06 41.48 -9.38
C ASP A 113 -8.66 40.99 -7.97
N SER A 114 -9.45 40.11 -7.35
CA SER A 114 -9.15 39.51 -6.04
C SER A 114 -8.10 38.40 -6.15
N ASP A 115 -7.31 38.22 -5.10
CA ASP A 115 -6.37 37.10 -5.00
C ASP A 115 -7.12 35.85 -4.54
N ILE A 116 -6.95 34.72 -5.23
CA ILE A 116 -7.64 33.48 -4.87
C ILE A 116 -7.32 33.02 -3.44
N THR A 117 -6.14 33.38 -2.92
CA THR A 117 -5.74 33.07 -1.54
C THR A 117 -6.62 33.75 -0.50
N ASP A 118 -7.37 34.82 -0.85
CA ASP A 118 -8.38 35.43 0.01
C ASP A 118 -9.53 34.45 0.38
N LEU A 119 -9.67 33.35 -0.38
CA LEU A 119 -10.68 32.30 -0.14
C LEU A 119 -10.17 31.14 0.74
N LEU A 120 -8.90 31.17 1.12
CA LEU A 120 -8.19 30.08 1.79
C LEU A 120 -7.69 30.50 3.19
N THR A 121 -7.53 29.52 4.08
CA THR A 121 -6.83 29.71 5.36
C THR A 121 -5.32 29.68 5.15
N TYR A 122 -4.56 30.15 6.15
CA TYR A 122 -3.10 30.11 6.11
C TYR A 122 -2.53 28.68 5.98
N ASP A 123 -3.17 27.71 6.64
CA ASP A 123 -2.84 26.30 6.54
C ASP A 123 -3.19 25.69 5.16
N GLU A 124 -4.32 26.08 4.58
CA GLU A 124 -4.67 25.66 3.21
C GLU A 124 -3.68 26.22 2.17
N ILE A 125 -3.19 27.45 2.38
CA ILE A 125 -2.14 28.03 1.53
C ILE A 125 -0.84 27.23 1.67
N ARG A 126 -0.42 26.88 2.90
CA ARG A 126 0.73 25.98 3.15
C ARG A 126 0.58 24.69 2.35
N TYR A 127 -0.55 24.01 2.50
CA TYR A 127 -0.83 22.74 1.83
C TYR A 127 -0.70 22.87 0.30
N CYS A 128 -1.29 23.92 -0.29
CA CYS A 128 -1.21 24.14 -1.74
C CYS A 128 0.23 24.38 -2.23
N ILE A 129 1.05 25.11 -1.45
CA ILE A 129 2.47 25.32 -1.77
C ILE A 129 3.24 24.00 -1.68
N GLN A 130 3.00 23.20 -0.65
CA GLN A 130 3.65 21.89 -0.49
C GLN A 130 3.30 20.96 -1.66
N MET A 131 2.03 20.94 -2.09
CA MET A 131 1.60 20.13 -3.24
C MET A 131 2.28 20.57 -4.54
N ALA A 132 2.28 21.87 -4.84
CA ALA A 132 2.96 22.41 -6.00
C ALA A 132 4.48 22.14 -5.97
N ASN A 133 5.10 22.25 -4.78
CA ASN A 133 6.51 21.96 -4.59
C ASN A 133 6.82 20.49 -4.81
N ALA A 134 6.03 19.57 -4.26
CA ALA A 134 6.24 18.13 -4.41
C ALA A 134 6.23 17.72 -5.88
N ASP A 135 5.27 18.20 -6.67
CA ASP A 135 5.18 17.94 -8.11
C ASP A 135 6.41 18.43 -8.88
N PHE A 136 6.90 19.63 -8.54
CA PHE A 136 8.06 20.23 -9.21
C PHE A 136 9.38 19.57 -8.81
N LYS A 137 9.52 19.21 -7.54
CA LYS A 137 10.69 18.50 -7.02
C LYS A 137 10.80 17.12 -7.65
N LYS A 138 9.69 16.38 -7.76
CA LYS A 138 9.65 15.10 -8.44
C LYS A 138 10.09 15.21 -9.90
N GLN A 139 9.49 16.12 -10.68
CA GLN A 139 9.90 16.34 -12.08
C GLN A 139 11.37 16.74 -12.20
N TRP A 140 11.88 17.55 -11.27
CA TRP A 140 13.28 17.93 -11.25
C TRP A 140 14.20 16.75 -10.92
N GLN A 141 13.82 15.89 -9.97
CA GLN A 141 14.55 14.68 -9.61
C GLN A 141 14.52 13.65 -10.75
N ASP A 142 13.38 13.40 -11.37
CA ASP A 142 13.27 12.50 -12.53
C ASP A 142 14.23 12.93 -13.67
N ASN A 143 14.34 14.24 -13.93
CA ASN A 143 15.29 14.78 -14.91
C ASN A 143 16.77 14.62 -14.48
N ILE A 144 17.07 14.55 -13.18
CA ILE A 144 18.41 14.23 -12.68
C ILE A 144 18.69 12.74 -12.88
N ASP A 145 17.76 11.87 -12.48
CA ASP A 145 17.91 10.43 -12.54
C ASP A 145 18.10 9.95 -13.98
N GLU A 146 17.29 10.47 -14.92
CA GLU A 146 17.47 10.22 -16.36
C GLU A 146 18.88 10.59 -16.85
N ARG A 147 19.46 11.68 -16.32
CA ARG A 147 20.82 12.12 -16.67
C ARG A 147 21.90 11.24 -16.11
N GLU A 148 21.74 10.82 -14.87
CA GLU A 148 22.68 9.93 -14.20
C GLU A 148 22.66 8.54 -14.85
N GLN A 149 21.49 8.06 -15.25
CA GLN A 149 21.34 6.85 -16.06
C GLN A 149 22.04 6.98 -17.44
N GLU A 150 21.82 8.09 -18.16
CA GLU A 150 22.50 8.36 -19.43
C GLU A 150 24.03 8.43 -19.27
N GLN A 151 24.53 9.01 -18.18
CA GLN A 151 25.96 9.10 -17.88
C GLN A 151 26.56 7.73 -17.57
N ALA A 152 25.91 6.95 -16.71
CA ALA A 152 26.33 5.59 -16.37
C ALA A 152 26.36 4.67 -17.60
N ALA A 153 25.34 4.77 -18.46
CA ALA A 153 25.29 4.00 -19.72
C ALA A 153 26.41 4.38 -20.70
N ASN A 154 26.86 5.64 -20.70
CA ASN A 154 27.94 6.09 -21.56
C ASN A 154 29.33 5.66 -21.04
N ASP A 155 29.52 5.59 -19.73
CA ASP A 155 30.77 5.14 -19.11
C ASP A 155 31.02 3.63 -19.32
N ASP A 156 29.96 2.82 -19.47
CA ASP A 156 30.06 1.37 -19.69
C ASP A 156 30.40 0.98 -21.15
N THR A 157 30.49 1.95 -22.07
CA THR A 157 30.78 1.68 -23.51
C THR A 157 32.25 1.43 -23.84
N SER A 158 33.12 1.17 -22.85
CA SER A 158 34.56 0.90 -23.04
C SER A 158 34.97 -0.57 -22.88
N SER A 159 34.04 -1.53 -22.90
CA SER A 159 34.38 -2.96 -22.78
C SER A 159 33.55 -3.84 -23.72
N SER A 160 33.75 -3.68 -25.02
CA SER A 160 33.48 -4.78 -25.96
C SER A 160 34.60 -5.81 -25.84
N ASP A 161 34.41 -6.85 -25.02
CA ASP A 161 35.14 -8.10 -25.18
C ASP A 161 34.13 -9.22 -25.42
N GLU A 162 33.91 -9.52 -26.70
CA GLU A 162 33.26 -10.74 -27.16
C GLU A 162 34.14 -11.93 -26.78
N GLY A 163 33.92 -12.47 -25.58
CA GLY A 163 34.55 -13.70 -25.09
C GLY A 163 33.59 -14.86 -25.04
N ASP A 164 33.41 -15.55 -26.17
CA ASP A 164 32.78 -16.87 -26.25
C ASP A 164 33.67 -17.92 -25.58
N THR A 165 33.23 -18.48 -24.44
CA THR A 165 33.64 -19.82 -24.00
C THR A 165 32.47 -20.56 -23.32
N SER A 166 32.07 -21.63 -23.99
CA SER A 166 31.16 -22.70 -23.55
C SER A 166 31.75 -23.66 -22.51
N ASP A 167 30.84 -24.35 -21.80
CA ASP A 167 30.95 -25.59 -20.98
C ASP A 167 31.54 -25.45 -19.55
N ASP A 168 31.02 -26.04 -18.48
CA ASP A 168 30.15 -27.23 -18.33
C ASP A 168 29.43 -27.26 -16.96
N SER A 169 28.23 -27.85 -16.99
CA SER A 169 27.45 -28.55 -15.95
C SER A 169 27.12 -27.94 -14.57
N SER A 170 25.81 -27.70 -14.41
CA SER A 170 24.96 -28.07 -13.27
C SER A 170 25.32 -27.52 -11.88
N ASP A 171 24.79 -26.36 -11.52
CA ASP A 171 24.43 -26.05 -10.13
C ASP A 171 23.18 -25.14 -10.06
N LYS A 172 22.08 -25.78 -9.65
CA LYS A 172 20.92 -25.27 -8.89
C LYS A 172 20.29 -23.91 -9.24
N LYS A 173 19.30 -24.00 -10.14
CA LYS A 173 17.91 -23.48 -10.06
C LYS A 173 17.71 -22.01 -9.67
N ASP A 174 17.45 -21.20 -10.69
CA ASP A 174 16.85 -19.87 -10.60
C ASP A 174 15.49 -19.95 -9.88
N LEU A 175 15.41 -19.37 -8.68
CA LEU A 175 14.13 -18.96 -8.08
C LEU A 175 13.86 -17.54 -8.57
N GLU A 176 12.66 -17.30 -9.06
CA GLU A 176 12.18 -15.96 -9.40
C GLU A 176 12.28 -15.06 -8.15
N ALA A 177 12.49 -13.75 -8.33
CA ALA A 177 12.51 -12.82 -7.22
C ALA A 177 11.12 -12.77 -6.56
N ARG A 178 11.08 -12.72 -5.23
CA ARG A 178 9.81 -12.49 -4.52
C ARG A 178 9.36 -11.04 -4.76
N PRO A 179 8.05 -10.76 -4.70
CA PRO A 179 7.56 -9.38 -4.69
C PRO A 179 8.25 -8.59 -3.56
N VAL A 180 8.57 -7.33 -3.84
CA VAL A 180 9.01 -6.39 -2.81
C VAL A 180 7.77 -5.73 -2.21
N ARG A 181 7.76 -5.53 -0.89
CA ARG A 181 6.68 -4.80 -0.22
C ARG A 181 6.69 -3.37 -0.76
N GLU A 182 5.62 -2.97 -1.46
CA GLU A 182 5.49 -1.59 -1.92
C GLU A 182 5.54 -0.67 -0.71
N GLU A 183 6.43 0.32 -0.76
CA GLU A 183 6.42 1.37 0.24
C GLU A 183 5.15 2.21 0.08
N GLU A 184 4.35 2.28 1.14
CA GLU A 184 3.20 3.18 1.15
C GLU A 184 3.66 4.60 0.85
N THR A 185 3.00 5.27 -0.09
CA THR A 185 3.25 6.69 -0.33
C THR A 185 2.47 7.50 0.70
N PRO A 186 3.06 8.56 1.29
CA PRO A 186 2.36 9.43 2.21
C PRO A 186 1.07 9.95 1.58
N SER A 187 -0.03 9.92 2.35
CA SER A 187 -1.28 10.53 1.92
C SER A 187 -1.05 12.02 1.65
N THR A 188 -1.48 12.47 0.47
CA THR A 188 -1.53 13.88 0.09
C THR A 188 -2.88 14.52 0.40
N GLU A 189 -3.76 13.81 1.11
CA GLU A 189 -5.05 14.35 1.54
C GLU A 189 -4.85 15.51 2.52
N TYR A 190 -5.62 16.58 2.34
CA TYR A 190 -5.55 17.73 3.23
C TYR A 190 -6.16 17.40 4.60
N VAL A 191 -5.30 17.34 5.62
CA VAL A 191 -5.71 17.28 7.03
C VAL A 191 -5.53 18.67 7.66
N PRO A 192 -6.60 19.32 8.17
CA PRO A 192 -6.48 20.64 8.77
C PRO A 192 -5.56 20.67 9.99
N ASP A 193 -4.58 21.58 9.99
CA ASP A 193 -3.79 21.93 11.17
C ASP A 193 -4.25 23.28 11.72
N GLU A 194 -5.18 23.25 12.68
CA GLU A 194 -5.71 24.47 13.32
C GLU A 194 -4.63 25.28 14.06
N SER A 195 -3.48 24.66 14.39
CA SER A 195 -2.38 25.35 15.05
C SER A 195 -1.52 26.18 14.07
N PHE A 196 -1.55 25.83 12.77
CA PHE A 196 -0.79 26.49 11.72
C PHE A 196 -1.45 27.82 11.29
N THR A 197 -1.12 28.88 12.03
CA THR A 197 -1.65 30.23 11.76
C THR A 197 -0.52 31.26 11.68
N GLU A 198 -0.74 32.31 10.88
CA GLU A 198 0.19 33.45 10.82
C GLU A 198 0.35 34.08 12.22
N GLU A 199 -0.73 34.14 13.02
CA GLU A 199 -0.73 34.71 14.37
C GLU A 199 0.16 33.95 15.36
N ASN A 200 0.29 32.63 15.20
CA ASN A 200 1.18 31.79 16.03
C ASN A 200 2.65 31.86 15.58
N GLY A 201 2.97 32.63 14.54
CA GLY A 201 4.32 32.76 14.00
C GLY A 201 4.76 31.60 13.09
N SER A 202 3.81 30.76 12.66
CA SER A 202 4.05 29.74 11.64
C SER A 202 4.49 30.41 10.33
N LYS A 203 5.34 29.73 9.56
CA LYS A 203 5.89 30.24 8.30
C LYS A 203 5.50 29.32 7.16
N LEU A 204 4.99 29.90 6.08
CA LEU A 204 4.81 29.18 4.83
C LEU A 204 6.16 28.62 4.34
N PRO A 205 6.13 27.44 3.68
CA PRO A 205 7.32 26.86 3.05
C PRO A 205 7.84 27.78 1.94
N ALA A 206 9.13 27.66 1.65
CA ALA A 206 9.74 28.35 0.50
C ALA A 206 9.15 27.80 -0.81
N PHE A 207 9.03 28.66 -1.82
CA PHE A 207 8.65 28.20 -3.16
C PHE A 207 9.79 27.38 -3.79
N PHE A 208 9.46 26.57 -4.78
CA PHE A 208 10.39 25.64 -5.43
C PHE A 208 11.70 26.30 -5.90
N GLU A 209 11.66 27.48 -6.52
CA GLU A 209 12.88 28.16 -7.00
C GLU A 209 13.81 28.57 -5.85
N ASP A 210 13.26 29.06 -4.74
CA ASP A 210 14.03 29.41 -3.56
C ASP A 210 14.66 28.16 -2.93
N TRP A 211 13.88 27.10 -2.77
CA TRP A 211 14.38 25.80 -2.28
C TRP A 211 15.48 25.24 -3.19
N TYR A 212 15.30 25.25 -4.51
CA TYR A 212 16.31 24.79 -5.47
C TYR A 212 17.61 25.59 -5.36
N ASN A 213 17.51 26.93 -5.19
CA ASN A 213 18.68 27.78 -5.02
C ASN A 213 19.43 27.48 -3.71
N GLU A 214 18.71 27.11 -2.65
CA GLU A 214 19.30 26.64 -1.39
C GLU A 214 20.05 25.32 -1.59
N GLN A 215 19.44 24.33 -2.25
CA GLN A 215 20.09 23.05 -2.58
C GLN A 215 21.37 23.26 -3.42
N LEU A 216 21.28 24.10 -4.44
CA LEU A 216 22.43 24.41 -5.30
C LEU A 216 23.56 25.11 -4.53
N THR A 217 23.20 25.95 -3.55
CA THR A 217 24.17 26.63 -2.67
C THR A 217 24.82 25.63 -1.71
N ALA A 218 24.08 24.65 -1.19
CA ALA A 218 24.62 23.60 -0.33
C ALA A 218 25.72 22.80 -1.05
N VAL A 219 25.45 22.34 -2.28
CA VAL A 219 26.45 21.61 -3.09
C VAL A 219 27.62 22.52 -3.48
N GLN A 220 27.39 23.81 -3.71
CA GLN A 220 28.49 24.75 -3.94
C GLN A 220 29.40 24.89 -2.71
N ASN A 221 28.83 24.97 -1.50
CA ASN A 221 29.60 25.03 -0.27
C ASN A 221 30.41 23.74 -0.03
N GLU A 222 29.84 22.57 -0.34
CA GLU A 222 30.55 21.29 -0.31
C GLU A 222 31.72 21.26 -1.29
N ILE A 223 31.53 21.75 -2.53
CA ILE A 223 32.61 21.90 -3.51
C ILE A 223 33.72 22.80 -2.97
N ASP A 224 33.36 23.93 -2.34
CA ASP A 224 34.32 24.88 -1.79
C ASP A 224 35.13 24.25 -0.63
N ASP A 225 34.47 23.50 0.25
CA ASP A 225 35.10 22.76 1.35
C ASP A 225 36.03 21.64 0.83
N LEU A 226 35.58 20.84 -0.14
CA LEU A 226 36.40 19.79 -0.78
C LEU A 226 37.65 20.39 -1.46
N ASN A 227 37.53 21.57 -2.10
CA ASN A 227 38.70 22.26 -2.65
C ASN A 227 39.69 22.70 -1.56
N GLU A 228 39.19 23.17 -0.41
CA GLU A 228 40.04 23.54 0.73
C GLU A 228 40.75 22.30 1.31
N GLN A 229 40.02 21.20 1.50
CA GLN A 229 40.58 19.92 1.96
C GLN A 229 41.64 19.38 0.97
N LEU A 230 41.37 19.43 -0.33
CA LEU A 230 42.29 18.98 -1.38
C LEU A 230 43.58 19.83 -1.43
N ALA A 231 43.47 21.12 -1.13
CA ALA A 231 44.62 22.02 -1.02
C ALA A 231 45.48 21.73 0.23
N ALA A 232 44.87 21.24 1.31
CA ALA A 232 45.53 20.88 2.56
C ALA A 232 46.09 19.43 2.58
N ALA A 233 45.62 18.56 1.70
CA ALA A 233 46.00 17.15 1.66
C ALA A 233 47.50 16.93 1.38
N THR A 234 48.14 16.09 2.20
CA THR A 234 49.60 15.85 2.17
C THR A 234 50.01 14.48 1.61
N ASP A 235 49.05 13.57 1.43
CA ASP A 235 49.26 12.20 0.93
C ASP A 235 48.48 12.00 -0.37
N ASP A 236 49.02 11.19 -1.29
CA ASP A 236 48.46 11.00 -2.63
C ASP A 236 47.15 10.21 -2.61
N ALA A 237 46.95 9.27 -1.67
CA ALA A 237 45.72 8.49 -1.56
C ALA A 237 44.54 9.36 -1.12
N GLN A 238 44.72 10.20 -0.09
CA GLN A 238 43.72 11.19 0.32
C GLN A 238 43.40 12.17 -0.81
N ARG A 239 44.39 12.55 -1.62
CA ARG A 239 44.15 13.45 -2.76
C ARG A 239 43.31 12.81 -3.85
N GLU A 240 43.54 11.54 -4.16
CA GLU A 240 42.75 10.77 -5.12
C GLU A 240 41.30 10.61 -4.67
N GLU A 241 41.08 10.29 -3.39
CA GLU A 241 39.73 10.21 -2.81
C GLU A 241 39.00 11.57 -2.86
N LEU A 242 39.66 12.65 -2.44
CA LEU A 242 39.08 14.00 -2.47
C LEU A 242 38.83 14.50 -3.90
N GLN A 243 39.67 14.13 -4.86
CA GLN A 243 39.45 14.45 -6.28
C GLN A 243 38.21 13.74 -6.83
N THR A 244 38.00 12.48 -6.44
CA THR A 244 36.82 11.70 -6.83
C THR A 244 35.56 12.36 -6.28
N LYS A 245 35.49 12.61 -4.96
CA LYS A 245 34.36 13.32 -4.31
C LYS A 245 34.10 14.70 -4.91
N LEU A 246 35.16 15.45 -5.24
CA LEU A 246 35.04 16.77 -5.84
C LEU A 246 34.44 16.71 -7.25
N GLU A 247 34.80 15.70 -8.05
CA GLU A 247 34.23 15.52 -9.38
C GLU A 247 32.78 15.06 -9.30
N GLU A 248 32.45 14.12 -8.41
CA GLU A 248 31.06 13.71 -8.12
C GLU A 248 30.19 14.91 -7.71
N ALA A 249 30.65 15.74 -6.78
CA ALA A 249 29.91 16.94 -6.35
C ALA A 249 29.73 17.96 -7.49
N ARG A 250 30.73 18.14 -8.36
CA ARG A 250 30.64 19.01 -9.54
C ARG A 250 29.65 18.48 -10.57
N THR A 251 29.68 17.17 -10.83
CA THR A 251 28.75 16.49 -11.73
C THR A 251 27.33 16.62 -11.21
N ARG A 252 27.09 16.28 -9.93
CA ARG A 252 25.80 16.46 -9.26
C ARG A 252 25.27 17.89 -9.42
N ARG A 253 26.11 18.89 -9.12
CA ARG A 253 25.74 20.31 -9.29
C ARG A 253 25.41 20.68 -10.74
N SER A 254 26.13 20.11 -11.71
CA SER A 254 25.87 20.32 -13.14
C SER A 254 24.55 19.69 -13.58
N ASN A 255 24.27 18.46 -13.12
CA ASN A 255 23.03 17.73 -13.37
C ASN A 255 21.84 18.52 -12.81
N MET A 256 21.91 18.94 -11.54
CA MET A 256 20.90 19.79 -10.88
C MET A 256 20.55 21.05 -11.68
N ARG A 257 21.56 21.78 -12.19
CA ARG A 257 21.34 23.00 -12.98
C ARG A 257 20.73 22.74 -14.34
N SER A 258 21.14 21.65 -14.97
CA SER A 258 20.63 21.26 -16.29
C SER A 258 19.17 20.83 -16.16
N ALA A 259 18.87 19.93 -15.22
CA ALA A 259 17.51 19.51 -14.89
C ALA A 259 16.57 20.69 -14.59
N TYR A 260 17.00 21.67 -13.79
CA TYR A 260 16.20 22.88 -13.55
C TYR A 260 15.98 23.72 -14.82
N THR A 261 17.01 23.80 -15.68
CA THR A 261 16.90 24.49 -16.97
C THR A 261 15.91 23.78 -17.90
N ASP A 262 15.93 22.46 -17.93
CA ASP A 262 15.04 21.65 -18.75
C ASP A 262 13.60 21.75 -18.27
N LEU A 263 13.38 21.65 -16.95
CA LEU A 263 12.07 21.90 -16.35
C LEU A 263 11.53 23.28 -16.74
N ARG A 264 12.35 24.34 -16.57
CA ARG A 264 11.97 25.69 -16.97
C ARG A 264 11.67 25.84 -18.47
N ASN A 265 12.43 25.17 -19.33
CA ASN A 265 12.21 25.21 -20.77
C ASN A 265 10.92 24.48 -21.14
N THR A 266 10.65 23.31 -20.54
CA THR A 266 9.42 22.54 -20.74
C THR A 266 8.18 23.35 -20.35
N LEU A 267 8.24 24.04 -19.20
CA LEU A 267 7.18 24.94 -18.73
C LEU A 267 7.00 26.13 -19.68
N ALA A 268 8.10 26.77 -20.10
CA ALA A 268 8.04 27.89 -21.03
C ALA A 268 7.50 27.49 -22.42
N ASP A 269 7.84 26.29 -22.91
CA ASP A 269 7.37 25.75 -24.18
C ASP A 269 5.87 25.39 -24.14
N SER A 270 5.34 25.06 -22.95
CA SER A 270 3.91 24.87 -22.70
C SER A 270 3.18 26.17 -22.31
N TYR A 271 3.88 27.30 -22.24
CA TYR A 271 3.39 28.61 -21.82
C TYR A 271 2.84 28.64 -20.39
N THR A 272 3.44 27.85 -19.50
CA THR A 272 3.11 27.76 -18.08
C THR A 272 4.33 28.10 -17.22
N ASP A 273 4.14 28.16 -15.90
CA ASP A 273 5.18 28.38 -14.91
C ASP A 273 4.74 27.84 -13.54
N TYR A 274 5.57 28.00 -12.51
CA TYR A 274 5.22 27.56 -11.16
C TYR A 274 3.95 28.23 -10.62
N ASP A 275 3.75 29.53 -10.88
CA ASP A 275 2.57 30.28 -10.42
C ASP A 275 1.28 29.72 -11.04
N TYR A 276 1.33 29.27 -12.29
CA TYR A 276 0.22 28.56 -12.94
C TYR A 276 -0.18 27.29 -12.15
N TYR A 277 0.78 26.42 -11.83
CA TYR A 277 0.48 25.18 -11.09
C TYR A 277 0.07 25.43 -9.65
N LEU A 278 0.70 26.42 -8.98
CA LEU A 278 0.30 26.82 -7.63
C LEU A 278 -1.14 27.38 -7.61
N ASN A 279 -1.51 28.19 -8.60
CA ASN A 279 -2.89 28.65 -8.73
C ASN A 279 -3.86 27.48 -8.94
N ASN A 280 -3.47 26.44 -9.70
CA ASN A 280 -4.31 25.25 -9.85
C ASN A 280 -4.50 24.50 -8.52
N GLN A 281 -3.48 24.44 -7.66
CA GLN A 281 -3.63 23.88 -6.31
C GLN A 281 -4.61 24.71 -5.47
N TYR A 282 -4.55 26.04 -5.54
CA TYR A 282 -5.54 26.91 -4.89
C TYR A 282 -6.96 26.69 -5.43
N GLU A 283 -7.13 26.55 -6.75
CA GLU A 283 -8.43 26.32 -7.38
C GLU A 283 -9.05 24.97 -6.99
N SER A 284 -8.22 23.92 -6.93
CA SER A 284 -8.60 22.61 -6.42
C SER A 284 -9.05 22.69 -4.96
N ARG A 285 -8.29 23.37 -4.10
CA ARG A 285 -8.64 23.56 -2.69
C ARG A 285 -9.93 24.36 -2.51
N VAL A 286 -10.14 25.44 -3.28
CA VAL A 286 -11.40 26.21 -3.27
C VAL A 286 -12.59 25.35 -3.70
N THR A 287 -12.41 24.48 -4.69
CA THR A 287 -13.46 23.55 -5.14
C THR A 287 -13.79 22.53 -4.06
N ALA A 288 -12.79 21.97 -3.38
CA ALA A 288 -12.99 21.06 -2.25
C ALA A 288 -13.68 21.76 -1.07
N LYS A 289 -13.33 23.02 -0.75
CA LYS A 289 -14.08 23.82 0.24
C LYS A 289 -15.54 24.01 -0.16
N TYR A 290 -15.82 24.20 -1.44
CA TYR A 290 -17.19 24.31 -1.92
C TYR A 290 -17.97 23.00 -1.74
N GLU A 291 -17.35 21.86 -2.03
CA GLU A 291 -17.92 20.54 -1.74
C GLU A 291 -18.21 20.35 -0.24
N GLU A 292 -17.27 20.71 0.63
CA GLU A 292 -17.46 20.70 2.08
C GLU A 292 -18.63 21.60 2.53
N LEU A 293 -18.76 22.80 1.95
CA LEU A 293 -19.88 23.70 2.23
C LEU A 293 -21.24 23.08 1.85
N LEU A 294 -21.29 22.33 0.76
CA LEU A 294 -22.49 21.59 0.34
C LEU A 294 -22.77 20.37 1.24
N GLY A 295 -21.73 19.76 1.81
CA GLY A 295 -21.84 18.64 2.73
C GLY A 295 -22.28 19.04 4.14
N LYS A 296 -21.85 20.21 4.64
CA LYS A 296 -22.15 20.71 6.02
C LYS A 296 -23.60 20.63 6.48
N PRO A 297 -24.63 20.98 5.68
CA PRO A 297 -26.02 20.90 6.14
C PRO A 297 -26.60 19.48 6.14
N LEU A 298 -25.90 18.51 5.54
CA LEU A 298 -26.39 17.14 5.43
C LEU A 298 -26.20 16.42 6.75
N THR A 299 -27.21 15.63 7.12
CA THR A 299 -27.18 14.79 8.31
C THR A 299 -27.77 13.44 7.95
N VAL A 300 -27.38 12.43 8.72
CA VAL A 300 -28.02 11.11 8.71
C VAL A 300 -28.78 10.99 10.03
N THR A 301 -30.04 10.60 9.93
CA THR A 301 -30.87 10.35 11.10
C THR A 301 -30.74 8.90 11.53
N ASP A 302 -30.88 8.63 12.83
CA ASP A 302 -30.88 7.26 13.36
C ASP A 302 -31.90 6.35 12.64
N ALA A 303 -33.04 6.91 12.23
CA ALA A 303 -34.07 6.17 11.48
C ALA A 303 -33.57 5.69 10.11
N GLU A 304 -32.77 6.50 9.41
CA GLU A 304 -32.19 6.12 8.12
C GLU A 304 -31.13 5.03 8.28
N VAL A 305 -30.29 5.14 9.32
CA VAL A 305 -29.31 4.09 9.65
C VAL A 305 -30.02 2.77 9.95
N GLN A 306 -31.08 2.81 10.75
CA GLN A 306 -31.83 1.62 11.12
C GLN A 306 -32.60 1.01 9.95
N GLU A 307 -33.12 1.81 9.02
CA GLU A 307 -33.72 1.32 7.77
C GLU A 307 -32.66 0.60 6.91
N TYR A 308 -31.47 1.18 6.80
CA TYR A 308 -30.35 0.58 6.08
C TYR A 308 -29.88 -0.75 6.70
N ILE A 309 -29.63 -0.77 8.02
CA ILE A 309 -29.27 -2.00 8.74
C ILE A 309 -30.34 -3.08 8.56
N THR A 310 -31.63 -2.71 8.64
CA THR A 310 -32.75 -3.64 8.43
C THR A 310 -32.74 -4.22 7.01
N ALA A 311 -32.46 -3.40 5.99
CA ALA A 311 -32.34 -3.85 4.62
C ALA A 311 -31.18 -4.84 4.45
N VAL A 312 -29.99 -4.52 4.97
CA VAL A 312 -28.82 -5.40 4.91
C VAL A 312 -29.08 -6.73 5.61
N ILE A 313 -29.74 -6.74 6.77
CA ILE A 313 -30.14 -7.98 7.46
C ILE A 313 -31.10 -8.82 6.60
N GLY A 314 -32.05 -8.17 5.92
CA GLY A 314 -32.95 -8.82 4.97
C GLY A 314 -32.18 -9.49 3.83
N ASP A 315 -31.30 -8.73 3.18
CA ASP A 315 -30.48 -9.22 2.06
C ASP A 315 -29.54 -10.36 2.49
N ASN A 316 -28.92 -10.24 3.67
CA ASN A 316 -28.13 -11.32 4.29
C ASN A 316 -28.98 -12.57 4.52
N GLY A 317 -30.22 -12.42 4.99
CA GLY A 317 -31.14 -13.52 5.21
C GLY A 317 -31.60 -14.24 3.93
N GLU A 318 -31.69 -13.52 2.81
CA GLU A 318 -32.00 -14.09 1.50
C GLU A 318 -30.78 -14.73 0.80
N THR A 319 -29.57 -14.22 1.09
CA THR A 319 -28.35 -14.62 0.38
C THR A 319 -27.57 -15.71 1.12
N PHE A 320 -27.44 -15.62 2.44
CA PHE A 320 -26.54 -16.48 3.22
C PHE A 320 -27.28 -17.66 3.86
N VAL A 321 -28.15 -18.31 3.09
CA VAL A 321 -29.15 -19.27 3.59
C VAL A 321 -28.57 -20.58 4.15
N ASP A 322 -27.33 -20.91 3.80
CA ASP A 322 -26.60 -22.10 4.24
C ASP A 322 -25.10 -21.79 4.40
N ALA A 323 -24.35 -22.79 4.90
CA ALA A 323 -22.92 -22.66 5.19
C ALA A 323 -22.07 -22.37 3.94
N ASP A 324 -22.44 -22.91 2.77
CA ASP A 324 -21.68 -22.75 1.53
C ASP A 324 -21.90 -21.34 0.96
N ALA A 325 -23.14 -20.86 0.96
CA ALA A 325 -23.50 -19.50 0.56
C ALA A 325 -22.86 -18.46 1.50
N TYR A 326 -22.82 -18.76 2.80
CA TYR A 326 -22.17 -17.91 3.80
C TYR A 326 -20.64 -17.85 3.60
N ALA A 327 -19.98 -18.99 3.38
CA ALA A 327 -18.55 -19.04 3.10
C ALA A 327 -18.19 -18.23 1.84
N SER A 328 -18.97 -18.38 0.77
CA SER A 328 -18.80 -17.61 -0.46
C SER A 328 -18.96 -16.10 -0.24
N ALA A 329 -19.86 -15.70 0.66
CA ALA A 329 -20.07 -14.29 1.00
C ALA A 329 -18.87 -13.68 1.73
N LEU A 330 -18.28 -14.42 2.69
CA LEU A 330 -17.06 -14.03 3.40
C LEU A 330 -15.89 -13.79 2.44
N GLU A 331 -15.74 -14.64 1.42
CA GLU A 331 -14.68 -14.48 0.40
C GLU A 331 -14.93 -13.30 -0.55
N SER A 332 -16.20 -12.94 -0.80
CA SER A 332 -16.57 -11.88 -1.75
C SER A 332 -16.43 -10.45 -1.22
N GLY A 333 -16.13 -10.26 0.07
CA GLY A 333 -16.12 -8.95 0.72
C GLY A 333 -17.53 -8.34 0.91
N SER A 334 -18.57 -9.17 0.97
CA SER A 334 -19.94 -8.70 1.20
C SER A 334 -20.09 -8.07 2.59
N THR A 335 -20.99 -7.09 2.73
CA THR A 335 -21.39 -6.58 4.06
C THR A 335 -22.24 -7.62 4.79
N ILE A 336 -21.73 -8.14 5.91
CA ILE A 336 -22.37 -9.19 6.70
C ILE A 336 -22.65 -8.64 8.11
N ILE A 337 -23.93 -8.60 8.47
CA ILE A 337 -24.44 -8.26 9.81
C ILE A 337 -25.13 -9.47 10.45
N ARG A 338 -25.60 -10.42 9.63
CA ARG A 338 -26.23 -11.68 10.06
C ARG A 338 -25.34 -12.85 9.65
N HIS A 339 -24.73 -13.49 10.64
CA HIS A 339 -23.75 -14.56 10.49
C HIS A 339 -24.39 -15.93 10.69
N TYR A 340 -23.96 -16.89 9.85
CA TYR A 340 -24.41 -18.28 9.92
C TYR A 340 -23.77 -19.03 11.10
N ASP A 341 -22.47 -18.86 11.33
CA ASP A 341 -21.71 -19.55 12.38
C ASP A 341 -20.58 -18.66 12.93
N LYS A 342 -20.25 -18.85 14.21
CA LYS A 342 -19.16 -18.16 14.93
C LYS A 342 -17.79 -18.79 14.75
N GLY A 343 -17.73 -19.97 14.13
CA GLY A 343 -16.51 -20.75 13.93
C GLY A 343 -15.71 -20.38 12.68
N TYR A 344 -16.18 -19.42 11.88
CA TYR A 344 -15.44 -18.91 10.72
C TYR A 344 -14.43 -17.85 11.16
N PHE A 345 -13.21 -17.95 10.64
CA PHE A 345 -12.11 -17.04 10.93
C PHE A 345 -11.16 -17.00 9.74
N SER A 346 -10.32 -15.97 9.69
CA SER A 346 -9.28 -15.85 8.68
C SER A 346 -7.90 -15.98 9.29
N VAL A 347 -6.96 -16.42 8.47
CA VAL A 347 -5.57 -16.61 8.87
C VAL A 347 -4.62 -16.07 7.82
N ARG A 348 -3.43 -15.65 8.24
CA ARG A 348 -2.30 -15.40 7.35
C ARG A 348 -1.34 -16.56 7.45
N SER A 349 -0.60 -16.82 6.39
CA SER A 349 0.26 -17.99 6.28
C SER A 349 1.62 -17.63 5.71
N ILE A 350 2.66 -18.28 6.23
CA ILE A 350 4.00 -18.29 5.63
C ILE A 350 4.34 -19.73 5.29
N LEU A 351 4.69 -19.97 4.03
CA LEU A 351 5.23 -21.22 3.54
C LEU A 351 6.74 -21.09 3.40
N LEU A 352 7.49 -21.93 4.11
CA LEU A 352 8.90 -22.18 3.85
C LEU A 352 8.97 -23.43 2.95
N GLY A 353 9.16 -23.21 1.66
CA GLY A 353 8.91 -24.20 0.62
C GLY A 353 10.04 -25.22 0.46
N PHE A 354 9.66 -26.45 0.08
CA PHE A 354 10.61 -27.40 -0.47
C PHE A 354 11.19 -26.86 -1.77
N THR A 355 12.50 -27.03 -1.96
CA THR A 355 13.13 -26.83 -3.27
C THR A 355 12.53 -27.77 -4.30
N GLU A 356 12.57 -27.39 -5.58
CA GLU A 356 12.11 -28.25 -6.66
C GLU A 356 12.81 -29.63 -6.70
N GLU A 357 14.05 -29.74 -6.17
CA GLU A 357 14.73 -31.03 -6.06
C GLU A 357 14.09 -31.90 -4.96
N GLN A 358 13.79 -31.31 -3.80
CA GLN A 358 13.09 -31.98 -2.71
C GLN A 358 11.67 -32.38 -3.15
N LYS A 359 10.91 -31.49 -3.82
CA LYS A 359 9.58 -31.81 -4.38
C LYS A 359 9.64 -32.99 -5.36
N THR A 360 10.62 -32.98 -6.26
CA THR A 360 10.84 -34.09 -7.21
C THR A 360 11.15 -35.40 -6.48
N PHE A 361 12.00 -35.34 -5.45
CA PHE A 361 12.31 -36.52 -4.66
C PHE A 361 11.10 -37.06 -3.90
N LEU A 362 10.35 -36.20 -3.21
CA LEU A 362 9.13 -36.55 -2.48
C LEU A 362 8.09 -37.17 -3.42
N THR A 363 7.95 -36.65 -4.64
CA THR A 363 7.08 -37.23 -5.68
C THR A 363 7.53 -38.66 -6.05
N ASN A 364 8.83 -38.87 -6.25
CA ASN A 364 9.37 -40.19 -6.55
C ASN A 364 9.20 -41.17 -5.38
N LEU A 365 9.35 -40.68 -4.14
CA LEU A 365 9.15 -41.46 -2.94
C LEU A 365 7.67 -41.86 -2.79
N THR A 366 6.75 -40.94 -3.06
CA THR A 366 5.30 -41.17 -3.05
C THR A 366 4.91 -42.24 -4.05
N ASN A 367 5.45 -42.17 -5.27
CA ASN A 367 5.25 -43.20 -6.29
C ASN A 367 5.81 -44.58 -5.89
N ARG A 368 6.83 -44.63 -5.01
CA ARG A 368 7.49 -45.86 -4.56
C ARG A 368 6.80 -46.50 -3.36
N LEU A 369 6.35 -45.69 -2.39
CA LEU A 369 5.90 -46.14 -1.07
C LEU A 369 4.40 -45.93 -0.82
N GLY A 370 3.72 -45.09 -1.60
CA GLY A 370 2.38 -44.61 -1.31
C GLY A 370 2.38 -43.35 -0.42
N GLU A 371 1.31 -42.57 -0.48
CA GLU A 371 1.17 -41.25 0.14
C GLU A 371 1.31 -41.30 1.67
N ASP A 372 0.57 -42.20 2.33
CA ASP A 372 0.56 -42.39 3.79
C ASP A 372 1.95 -42.68 4.40
N ASN A 373 2.91 -43.20 3.61
CA ASN A 373 4.26 -43.51 4.09
C ASN A 373 5.24 -42.35 3.87
N VAL A 374 4.87 -41.31 3.10
CA VAL A 374 5.75 -40.19 2.74
C VAL A 374 5.67 -39.03 3.71
N ASP A 375 4.54 -38.84 4.39
CA ASP A 375 4.32 -37.73 5.32
C ASP A 375 5.41 -37.67 6.40
N ASP A 376 5.77 -38.82 6.97
CA ASP A 376 6.84 -38.93 7.96
C ASP A 376 8.23 -38.55 7.39
N PHE A 377 8.50 -38.87 6.12
CA PHE A 377 9.75 -38.53 5.47
C PHE A 377 9.84 -37.04 5.12
N ARG A 378 8.70 -36.34 4.96
CA ARG A 378 8.69 -34.88 4.77
C ARG A 378 9.25 -34.18 5.99
N ALA A 379 8.90 -34.65 7.19
CA ALA A 379 9.42 -34.09 8.44
C ALA A 379 10.94 -34.26 8.56
N VAL A 380 11.48 -35.43 8.16
CA VAL A 380 12.93 -35.67 8.15
C VAL A 380 13.64 -34.71 7.19
N ILE A 381 13.09 -34.50 5.98
CA ILE A 381 13.68 -33.56 5.00
C ILE A 381 13.58 -32.12 5.50
N ALA A 382 12.42 -31.72 6.03
CA ALA A 382 12.17 -30.35 6.43
C ALA A 382 12.99 -29.96 7.66
N LEU A 383 13.08 -30.85 8.66
CA LEU A 383 13.75 -30.59 9.92
C LEU A 383 15.22 -31.03 9.96
N GLY A 384 15.65 -31.87 9.00
CA GLY A 384 17.02 -32.36 8.91
C GLY A 384 17.43 -33.30 10.04
N THR A 385 16.49 -34.01 10.67
CA THR A 385 16.78 -34.88 11.81
C THR A 385 16.04 -36.20 11.72
N ASP A 386 16.71 -37.28 12.09
CA ASP A 386 16.15 -38.61 12.27
C ASP A 386 15.70 -38.86 13.72
N ALA A 387 15.95 -37.91 14.63
CA ALA A 387 15.55 -37.96 16.03
C ALA A 387 14.07 -37.56 16.25
N LEU A 388 13.20 -37.87 15.30
CA LEU A 388 11.77 -37.64 15.41
C LEU A 388 11.22 -38.63 16.46
N THR A 389 10.81 -38.11 17.62
CA THR A 389 10.21 -38.90 18.70
C THR A 389 8.85 -38.30 19.08
N GLY A 390 7.86 -39.14 19.39
CA GLY A 390 6.55 -38.68 19.88
C GLY A 390 5.33 -39.10 19.07
N THR A 391 5.52 -39.84 17.98
CA THR A 391 4.49 -40.28 17.03
C THR A 391 4.99 -41.56 16.31
N ASP A 392 4.12 -42.34 15.67
CA ASP A 392 4.47 -43.59 14.94
C ASP A 392 5.27 -43.32 13.63
N VAL A 393 6.16 -42.32 13.64
CA VAL A 393 6.82 -41.67 12.48
C VAL A 393 8.04 -42.46 12.02
N ILE A 394 7.82 -43.70 11.56
CA ILE A 394 8.85 -44.58 10.96
C ILE A 394 9.73 -45.32 11.98
N ASN A 395 10.10 -46.54 11.59
CA ASN A 395 11.17 -47.30 12.24
C ASN A 395 12.53 -46.61 11.95
N PRO A 396 13.29 -46.14 12.96
CA PRO A 396 14.59 -45.48 12.74
C PRO A 396 15.62 -46.33 11.97
N ASP A 397 15.40 -47.65 11.86
CA ASP A 397 16.20 -48.57 11.06
C ASP A 397 15.78 -48.64 9.56
N ASP A 398 14.87 -47.78 9.08
CA ASP A 398 14.43 -47.77 7.67
C ASP A 398 15.55 -47.24 6.74
N SER A 399 15.90 -48.04 5.73
CA SER A 399 16.92 -47.67 4.73
C SER A 399 16.60 -46.38 3.97
N THR A 400 15.35 -45.96 3.93
CA THR A 400 14.88 -44.71 3.30
C THR A 400 15.31 -43.49 4.11
N ILE A 401 15.30 -43.55 5.45
CA ILE A 401 15.84 -42.47 6.30
C ILE A 401 17.32 -42.29 6.02
N ALA A 402 18.07 -43.40 5.94
CA ALA A 402 19.48 -43.35 5.59
C ALA A 402 19.73 -42.77 4.18
N GLU A 403 18.86 -43.05 3.20
CA GLU A 403 18.89 -42.44 1.86
C GLU A 403 18.67 -40.92 1.93
N ILE A 404 17.70 -40.46 2.73
CA ILE A 404 17.35 -39.05 2.91
C ILE A 404 18.49 -38.30 3.60
N VAL A 405 18.93 -38.78 4.75
CA VAL A 405 20.02 -38.17 5.53
C VAL A 405 21.33 -38.15 4.74
N ALA A 406 21.62 -39.20 3.96
CA ALA A 406 22.78 -39.21 3.09
C ALA A 406 22.70 -38.19 1.95
N ARG A 407 21.49 -37.80 1.52
CA ARG A 407 21.27 -36.90 0.39
C ARG A 407 21.19 -35.43 0.77
N TRP A 408 20.48 -35.07 1.83
CA TRP A 408 20.31 -33.67 2.26
C TRP A 408 21.05 -33.31 3.55
N GLY A 409 21.69 -34.27 4.22
CA GLY A 409 22.38 -34.02 5.48
C GLY A 409 21.43 -33.65 6.61
N SER A 410 21.98 -33.05 7.67
CA SER A 410 21.26 -32.75 8.91
C SER A 410 20.83 -31.28 9.06
N ALA A 411 20.77 -30.54 7.96
CA ALA A 411 20.53 -29.08 7.98
C ALA A 411 19.04 -28.70 7.88
N GLY A 412 18.19 -29.59 7.34
CA GLY A 412 16.77 -29.31 7.10
C GLY A 412 16.54 -28.47 5.84
N LEU A 413 15.45 -27.69 5.80
CA LEU A 413 15.23 -26.72 4.73
C LEU A 413 16.25 -25.59 4.78
N GLY A 414 16.77 -25.24 3.61
CA GLY A 414 17.49 -24.00 3.36
C GLY A 414 16.54 -22.95 2.80
N ILE A 415 16.47 -21.81 3.45
CA ILE A 415 15.52 -20.72 3.18
C ILE A 415 16.29 -19.55 2.58
N ASN A 416 15.73 -18.94 1.53
CA ASN A 416 16.27 -17.70 0.98
C ASN A 416 15.56 -16.50 1.61
N ILE A 417 16.33 -15.49 1.99
CA ILE A 417 15.85 -14.25 2.61
C ILE A 417 15.89 -13.16 1.54
N SER A 418 14.73 -12.59 1.24
CA SER A 418 14.58 -11.56 0.20
C SER A 418 15.36 -10.29 0.54
N ASN A 419 15.85 -9.62 -0.50
CA ASN A 419 16.33 -8.24 -0.40
C ASN A 419 15.15 -7.29 -0.55
N THR A 420 14.87 -6.49 0.50
CA THR A 420 13.75 -5.54 0.50
C THR A 420 13.99 -4.34 -0.40
N GLU A 421 15.22 -4.12 -0.84
CA GLU A 421 15.61 -3.00 -1.70
C GLU A 421 15.82 -3.44 -3.16
N TYR A 422 15.42 -4.67 -3.51
CA TYR A 422 15.61 -5.22 -4.85
C TYR A 422 14.76 -4.47 -5.90
N ASP A 423 15.40 -3.98 -6.95
CA ASP A 423 14.73 -3.36 -8.10
C ASP A 423 15.00 -4.17 -9.37
N GLU A 424 13.97 -4.82 -9.92
CA GLU A 424 14.10 -5.65 -11.13
C GLU A 424 14.63 -4.92 -12.36
N THR A 425 14.55 -3.58 -12.39
CA THR A 425 14.99 -2.75 -13.50
C THR A 425 16.48 -2.42 -13.44
N THR A 426 17.07 -2.38 -12.24
CA THR A 426 18.45 -1.95 -12.00
C THR A 426 19.34 -3.06 -11.44
N ASP A 427 18.77 -4.02 -10.70
CA ASP A 427 19.49 -5.10 -10.04
C ASP A 427 19.49 -6.41 -10.82
N LYS A 428 20.49 -7.26 -10.56
CA LYS A 428 20.51 -8.62 -11.10
C LYS A 428 19.68 -9.52 -10.20
N LEU A 429 19.08 -10.58 -10.76
CA LEU A 429 18.37 -11.60 -9.98
C LEU A 429 19.23 -12.25 -8.87
N SER A 430 20.57 -12.19 -8.98
CA SER A 430 21.46 -12.60 -7.89
C SER A 430 21.21 -11.81 -6.61
N ASP A 431 20.82 -10.54 -6.74
CA ASP A 431 20.76 -9.51 -5.72
C ASP A 431 19.36 -9.45 -5.06
N ALA A 432 18.39 -10.21 -5.59
CA ALA A 432 17.05 -10.36 -5.03
C ALA A 432 17.01 -11.01 -3.63
N TYR A 433 18.14 -11.52 -3.15
CA TYR A 433 18.24 -12.22 -1.86
C TYR A 433 19.49 -11.78 -1.09
N THR A 434 19.33 -11.31 0.14
CA THR A 434 20.47 -10.95 1.02
C THR A 434 21.19 -12.18 1.56
N ALA A 435 20.46 -13.29 1.69
CA ALA A 435 21.01 -14.59 2.09
C ALA A 435 20.28 -15.74 1.42
N ARG A 436 21.00 -16.84 1.18
CA ARG A 436 20.47 -18.05 0.54
C ARG A 436 20.82 -19.28 1.36
N ASP A 437 19.98 -20.30 1.27
CA ASP A 437 20.20 -21.60 1.92
C ASP A 437 20.39 -21.51 3.45
N VAL A 438 19.68 -20.58 4.10
CA VAL A 438 19.72 -20.37 5.56
C VAL A 438 18.91 -21.46 6.25
N SER A 439 19.44 -22.06 7.32
CA SER A 439 18.73 -23.10 8.07
C SER A 439 17.34 -22.64 8.54
N TYR A 440 16.32 -23.48 8.33
CA TYR A 440 14.96 -23.21 8.81
C TYR A 440 14.91 -22.85 10.30
N ALA A 441 15.76 -23.48 11.14
CA ALA A 441 15.77 -23.22 12.58
C ALA A 441 16.28 -21.81 12.90
N ASP A 442 17.26 -21.32 12.12
CA ASP A 442 17.78 -19.96 12.27
C ASP A 442 16.72 -18.95 11.84
N VAL A 443 16.02 -19.22 10.74
CA VAL A 443 14.90 -18.40 10.26
C VAL A 443 13.74 -18.38 11.26
N LEU A 444 13.27 -19.53 11.75
CA LEU A 444 12.17 -19.58 12.73
C LEU A 444 12.52 -18.84 14.03
N ALA A 445 13.76 -18.96 14.52
CA ALA A 445 14.20 -18.22 15.69
C ALA A 445 14.23 -16.70 15.44
N ALA A 446 14.71 -16.28 14.26
CA ALA A 446 14.69 -14.87 13.85
C ALA A 446 13.25 -14.34 13.70
N MET A 447 12.32 -15.11 13.13
CA MET A 447 10.89 -14.76 13.05
C MET A 447 10.29 -14.51 14.44
N VAL A 448 10.48 -15.45 15.37
CA VAL A 448 9.97 -15.32 16.75
C VAL A 448 10.53 -14.07 17.42
N LYS A 449 11.85 -13.86 17.32
CA LYS A 449 12.53 -12.72 17.91
C LYS A 449 12.04 -11.40 17.30
N TYR A 450 11.97 -11.32 15.97
CA TYR A 450 11.53 -10.14 15.24
C TYR A 450 10.12 -9.70 15.64
N ILE A 451 9.17 -10.63 15.70
CA ILE A 451 7.79 -10.32 16.12
C ILE A 451 7.77 -9.81 17.58
N ALA A 452 8.57 -10.40 18.46
CA ALA A 452 8.65 -9.99 19.86
C ALA A 452 9.26 -8.58 20.03
N GLU A 453 10.36 -8.29 19.32
CA GLU A 453 11.05 -7.00 19.34
C GLU A 453 10.18 -5.90 18.71
N TYR A 454 9.66 -6.12 17.50
CA TYR A 454 8.79 -5.16 16.80
C TYR A 454 7.56 -4.81 17.65
N LYS A 455 6.90 -5.82 18.23
CA LYS A 455 5.76 -5.61 19.13
C LYS A 455 6.14 -4.77 20.35
N ALA A 456 7.27 -5.08 20.99
CA ALA A 456 7.71 -4.37 22.18
C ALA A 456 8.03 -2.90 21.86
N ASP A 457 8.75 -2.64 20.77
CA ASP A 457 9.17 -1.31 20.35
C ASP A 457 7.99 -0.45 19.89
N PHE A 458 7.07 -1.03 19.12
CA PHE A 458 5.84 -0.34 18.72
C PHE A 458 4.98 0.03 19.92
N LEU A 459 4.76 -0.92 20.86
CA LEU A 459 3.95 -0.65 22.05
C LEU A 459 4.59 0.40 22.97
N ALA A 460 5.91 0.39 23.11
CA ALA A 460 6.64 1.43 23.86
C ALA A 460 6.46 2.81 23.20
N THR A 461 6.53 2.87 21.88
CA THR A 461 6.30 4.10 21.10
C THR A 461 4.86 4.59 21.24
N ALA A 462 3.88 3.70 21.10
CA ALA A 462 2.47 4.01 21.29
C ALA A 462 2.16 4.51 22.70
N GLN A 463 2.73 3.88 23.73
CA GLN A 463 2.58 4.33 25.12
C GLN A 463 3.13 5.74 25.32
N SER A 464 4.26 6.07 24.70
CA SER A 464 4.87 7.40 24.77
C SER A 464 4.03 8.48 24.07
N LEU A 465 3.45 8.17 22.92
CA LEU A 465 2.70 9.13 22.10
C LEU A 465 1.24 9.31 22.55
N MET A 466 0.56 8.23 22.92
CA MET A 466 -0.87 8.26 23.28
C MET A 466 -1.12 8.65 24.74
N GLY A 467 -0.14 8.47 25.62
CA GLY A 467 -0.30 8.78 27.05
C GLY A 467 -1.43 7.99 27.71
N ASP A 468 -2.42 8.70 28.26
CA ASP A 468 -3.53 8.09 29.02
C ASP A 468 -4.45 7.20 28.15
N ASP A 469 -4.49 7.44 26.84
CA ASP A 469 -5.35 6.68 25.91
C ASP A 469 -4.79 5.30 25.54
N TYR A 470 -3.50 5.04 25.81
CA TYR A 470 -2.85 3.76 25.49
C TYR A 470 -3.54 2.57 26.16
N ALA A 471 -3.84 2.66 27.47
CA ALA A 471 -4.32 1.51 28.25
C ALA A 471 -5.68 0.97 27.77
N ALA A 472 -6.51 1.82 27.16
CA ALA A 472 -7.80 1.41 26.59
C ALA A 472 -7.66 0.75 25.19
N ASN A 473 -6.47 0.84 24.59
CA ASN A 473 -6.20 0.47 23.19
C ASN A 473 -5.06 -0.56 23.03
N GLU A 474 -4.38 -0.93 24.13
CA GLU A 474 -3.23 -1.84 24.13
C GLU A 474 -3.46 -3.13 23.34
N SER A 475 -4.64 -3.74 23.44
CA SER A 475 -4.96 -4.98 22.70
C SER A 475 -5.01 -4.77 21.18
N ALA A 476 -5.59 -3.66 20.70
CA ALA A 476 -5.66 -3.34 19.28
C ALA A 476 -4.27 -2.99 18.73
N LEU A 477 -3.49 -2.22 19.52
CA LEU A 477 -2.11 -1.86 19.19
C LEU A 477 -1.21 -3.10 19.12
N ALA A 478 -1.37 -4.05 20.05
CA ALA A 478 -0.63 -5.29 20.07
C ALA A 478 -0.95 -6.17 18.85
N GLN A 479 -2.22 -6.21 18.44
CA GLN A 479 -2.64 -6.92 17.24
C GLN A 479 -2.08 -6.27 15.98
N TYR A 480 -2.14 -4.94 15.88
CA TYR A 480 -1.54 -4.18 14.78
C TYR A 480 -0.05 -4.49 14.64
N ALA A 481 0.71 -4.41 15.74
CA ALA A 481 2.15 -4.65 15.69
C ALA A 481 2.52 -6.08 15.26
N VAL A 482 1.77 -7.08 15.73
CA VAL A 482 1.97 -8.47 15.30
C VAL A 482 1.61 -8.66 13.83
N ASN A 483 0.53 -8.01 13.36
CA ASN A 483 0.13 -8.05 11.95
C ASN A 483 1.18 -7.42 11.04
N GLU A 484 1.72 -6.26 11.40
CA GLU A 484 2.78 -5.59 10.64
C GLU A 484 4.05 -6.43 10.59
N ALA A 485 4.51 -6.93 11.75
CA ALA A 485 5.68 -7.80 11.79
C ALA A 485 5.48 -9.07 10.94
N PHE A 486 4.29 -9.69 10.97
CA PHE A 486 3.99 -10.86 10.15
C PHE A 486 3.92 -10.52 8.65
N THR A 487 3.45 -9.32 8.29
CA THR A 487 3.50 -8.81 6.91
C THR A 487 4.94 -8.74 6.41
N ASP A 488 5.85 -8.15 7.18
CA ASP A 488 7.25 -8.07 6.79
C ASP A 488 7.86 -9.46 6.56
N LEU A 489 7.53 -10.42 7.43
CA LEU A 489 8.00 -11.80 7.27
C LEU A 489 7.44 -12.48 6.01
N ILE A 490 6.22 -12.15 5.57
CA ILE A 490 5.69 -12.64 4.30
C ILE A 490 6.61 -12.18 3.14
N TYR A 491 6.97 -10.90 3.08
CA TYR A 491 7.85 -10.41 2.01
C TYR A 491 9.30 -10.89 2.12
N LEU A 492 9.77 -11.24 3.33
CA LEU A 492 11.13 -11.70 3.55
C LEU A 492 11.36 -13.19 3.22
N VAL A 493 10.43 -14.10 3.59
CA VAL A 493 10.72 -15.54 3.57
C VAL A 493 9.62 -16.43 2.97
N ASN A 494 8.46 -15.88 2.61
CA ASN A 494 7.33 -16.70 2.15
C ASN A 494 7.46 -17.19 0.70
N ASP A 495 7.17 -18.47 0.47
CA ASP A 495 7.14 -19.11 -0.85
C ASP A 495 5.69 -19.40 -1.34
N ASP A 496 4.67 -18.92 -0.63
CA ASP A 496 3.26 -19.04 -1.03
C ASP A 496 2.82 -17.79 -1.79
N ASP A 497 2.83 -17.88 -3.13
CA ASP A 497 2.43 -16.78 -4.03
C ASP A 497 1.02 -16.23 -3.72
N GLY A 498 0.12 -17.08 -3.20
CA GLY A 498 -1.24 -16.68 -2.88
C GLY A 498 -1.31 -15.58 -1.81
N MET A 499 -0.36 -15.56 -0.86
CA MET A 499 -0.32 -14.61 0.25
C MET A 499 0.15 -13.20 -0.16
N PHE A 500 0.81 -13.05 -1.31
CA PHE A 500 1.15 -11.72 -1.84
C PHE A 500 -0.03 -11.04 -2.54
N SER A 501 -1.02 -11.83 -2.98
CA SER A 501 -2.18 -11.34 -3.74
C SER A 501 -3.47 -11.19 -2.92
N GLY A 502 -3.47 -11.65 -1.67
CA GLY A 502 -4.64 -11.56 -0.78
C GLY A 502 -4.24 -11.38 0.68
N ASP A 503 -5.11 -10.72 1.44
CA ASP A 503 -4.81 -10.31 2.82
C ASP A 503 -4.81 -11.47 3.82
N SER A 504 -5.60 -12.52 3.55
CA SER A 504 -5.73 -13.71 4.40
C SER A 504 -6.48 -14.84 3.69
N TYR A 505 -6.38 -16.06 4.24
CA TYR A 505 -7.19 -17.21 3.87
C TYR A 505 -8.34 -17.43 4.85
N GLN A 506 -9.54 -17.67 4.31
CA GLN A 506 -10.70 -18.04 5.13
C GLN A 506 -10.60 -19.49 5.59
N VAL A 507 -10.91 -19.73 6.86
CA VAL A 507 -10.92 -21.06 7.48
C VAL A 507 -12.31 -21.38 7.99
N THR A 508 -12.81 -22.54 7.58
CA THR A 508 -14.13 -23.02 7.95
C THR A 508 -14.10 -23.71 9.33
N PRO A 509 -15.22 -23.72 10.08
CA PRO A 509 -15.32 -24.34 11.39
C PRO A 509 -14.91 -25.83 11.42
N ASP A 510 -14.65 -26.35 12.61
CA ASP A 510 -14.49 -27.81 12.78
C ASP A 510 -15.79 -28.53 12.39
N GLY A 511 -15.69 -29.65 11.67
CA GLY A 511 -16.84 -30.37 11.13
C GLY A 511 -17.34 -29.89 9.76
N THR A 512 -16.69 -28.90 9.12
CA THR A 512 -16.99 -28.50 7.74
C THR A 512 -15.85 -28.88 6.78
N ALA A 513 -16.13 -28.87 5.47
CA ALA A 513 -15.12 -29.15 4.45
C ALA A 513 -14.00 -28.09 4.45
N THR A 514 -12.78 -28.50 4.09
CA THR A 514 -11.64 -27.62 3.82
C THR A 514 -11.40 -27.55 2.31
N SER A 515 -11.02 -26.37 1.80
CA SER A 515 -10.70 -26.12 0.39
C SER A 515 -9.20 -26.19 0.09
N TYR A 516 -8.36 -26.35 1.12
CA TYR A 516 -6.90 -26.41 1.02
C TYR A 516 -6.38 -27.81 1.42
N VAL A 517 -5.15 -27.95 1.92
CA VAL A 517 -4.62 -29.22 2.44
C VAL A 517 -5.18 -29.57 3.83
N ASP A 518 -5.32 -30.86 4.09
CA ASP A 518 -5.98 -31.41 5.28
C ASP A 518 -5.23 -31.02 6.57
N GLU A 519 -3.89 -31.08 6.57
CA GLU A 519 -3.03 -30.73 7.71
C GLU A 519 -3.09 -29.24 8.05
N TYR A 520 -3.28 -28.39 7.04
CA TYR A 520 -3.40 -26.94 7.24
C TYR A 520 -4.66 -26.61 8.03
N ALA A 521 -5.78 -27.27 7.70
CA ALA A 521 -7.01 -27.12 8.45
C ALA A 521 -6.85 -27.60 9.90
N VAL A 522 -6.08 -28.66 10.15
CA VAL A 522 -5.77 -29.12 11.52
C VAL A 522 -5.07 -28.00 12.30
N LEU A 523 -3.96 -27.45 11.79
CA LEU A 523 -3.23 -26.39 12.49
C LEU A 523 -4.11 -25.16 12.74
N ALA A 524 -4.73 -24.63 11.68
CA ALA A 524 -5.52 -23.41 11.79
C ALA A 524 -6.67 -23.56 12.79
N ARG A 525 -7.42 -24.66 12.73
CA ARG A 525 -8.53 -24.92 13.67
C ARG A 525 -8.06 -25.17 15.10
N ARG A 526 -6.85 -25.71 15.29
CA ARG A 526 -6.28 -25.96 16.63
C ARG A 526 -5.64 -24.73 17.24
N LEU A 527 -5.08 -23.83 16.42
CA LEU A 527 -4.74 -22.48 16.85
C LEU A 527 -5.99 -21.71 17.26
N TYR A 528 -7.08 -21.79 16.49
CA TYR A 528 -8.36 -21.20 16.86
C TYR A 528 -8.87 -21.77 18.19
N LYS A 529 -8.90 -23.10 18.34
CA LYS A 529 -9.28 -23.82 19.56
C LYS A 529 -8.53 -25.16 19.70
N GLU A 530 -7.70 -25.26 20.73
CA GLU A 530 -6.89 -26.47 20.96
C GLU A 530 -7.72 -27.74 21.18
N THR A 531 -8.92 -27.59 21.74
CA THR A 531 -9.90 -28.67 21.89
C THR A 531 -11.26 -28.20 21.40
N GLU A 532 -12.13 -29.12 20.96
CA GLU A 532 -13.48 -28.80 20.46
C GLU A 532 -14.32 -27.99 21.46
N GLY A 533 -14.15 -28.25 22.76
CA GLY A 533 -14.81 -27.50 23.84
C GLY A 533 -14.00 -26.32 24.40
N GLY A 534 -12.87 -25.97 23.79
CA GLY A 534 -11.94 -24.94 24.26
C GLY A 534 -12.43 -23.52 24.02
N VAL A 535 -11.78 -22.57 24.70
CA VAL A 535 -11.97 -21.13 24.45
C VAL A 535 -11.26 -20.79 23.13
N ARG A 536 -11.86 -19.88 22.35
CA ARG A 536 -11.21 -19.38 21.13
C ARG A 536 -9.94 -18.61 21.47
N ALA A 537 -8.96 -18.63 20.58
CA ALA A 537 -7.76 -17.82 20.68
C ALA A 537 -8.02 -16.32 20.52
N GLU A 538 -6.99 -15.53 20.75
CA GLU A 538 -6.93 -14.12 20.34
C GLU A 538 -6.35 -14.04 18.92
N ALA A 539 -6.68 -12.97 18.20
CA ALA A 539 -6.03 -12.68 16.93
C ALA A 539 -4.53 -12.41 17.14
N GLY A 540 -3.71 -12.76 16.15
CA GLY A 540 -2.24 -12.78 16.25
C GLY A 540 -1.67 -14.06 16.88
N LYS A 541 -2.49 -15.01 17.36
CA LYS A 541 -1.98 -16.29 17.89
C LYS A 541 -1.33 -17.12 16.76
N MET A 542 -0.11 -17.57 16.99
CA MET A 542 0.70 -18.39 16.06
C MET A 542 1.19 -19.70 16.67
N ALA A 543 1.01 -19.91 17.98
CA ALA A 543 1.47 -21.11 18.66
C ALA A 543 0.39 -21.68 19.59
N LEU A 544 0.37 -23.01 19.70
CA LEU A 544 -0.41 -23.74 20.70
C LEU A 544 0.18 -23.53 22.11
N GLU A 545 -0.59 -23.69 23.17
CA GLU A 545 -0.12 -23.63 24.56
C GLU A 545 0.34 -25.02 25.07
N ASP A 546 -0.39 -26.08 24.70
CA ASP A 546 0.04 -27.45 24.95
C ASP A 546 0.85 -27.99 23.77
N TYR A 547 2.16 -27.87 23.90
CA TYR A 547 3.14 -28.24 22.88
C TYR A 547 3.27 -29.76 22.65
N GLY A 548 2.79 -30.60 23.58
CA GLY A 548 2.96 -32.05 23.49
C GLY A 548 4.36 -32.52 23.90
N THR A 549 4.95 -33.43 23.11
CA THR A 549 6.21 -34.12 23.46
C THR A 549 7.40 -33.41 22.86
N ALA A 550 8.44 -33.15 23.66
CA ALA A 550 9.71 -32.62 23.14
C ALA A 550 10.34 -33.65 22.19
N MET A 551 10.47 -33.27 20.92
CA MET A 551 10.99 -34.10 19.86
C MET A 551 12.52 -33.96 19.76
N TYR A 552 12.99 -32.72 19.65
CA TYR A 552 14.40 -32.40 19.43
C TYR A 552 14.74 -31.00 20.00
N SER A 553 15.97 -30.82 20.46
CA SER A 553 16.48 -29.52 20.92
C SER A 553 17.80 -29.22 20.23
N GLY A 554 18.01 -27.94 19.92
CA GLY A 554 19.22 -27.48 19.26
C GLY A 554 19.60 -26.06 19.68
N THR A 555 20.60 -25.55 18.99
CA THR A 555 21.01 -24.15 19.05
C THR A 555 21.15 -23.68 17.62
N THR A 556 20.63 -22.50 17.33
CA THR A 556 20.81 -21.85 16.03
C THR A 556 22.29 -21.62 15.74
N SER A 557 22.62 -21.50 14.47
CA SER A 557 24.01 -21.32 14.06
C SER A 557 24.56 -19.96 14.52
N ASP A 558 25.89 -19.85 14.56
CA ASP A 558 26.56 -18.55 14.72
C ASP A 558 26.59 -17.76 13.39
N ALA A 559 25.90 -18.24 12.34
CA ALA A 559 25.97 -17.65 11.01
C ALA A 559 25.16 -16.36 10.96
N SER A 560 25.83 -15.32 10.47
CA SER A 560 25.19 -14.06 10.12
C SER A 560 24.66 -14.12 8.70
N PHE A 561 23.39 -13.76 8.53
CA PHE A 561 22.74 -13.67 7.22
C PHE A 561 22.59 -12.22 6.74
N ASN A 562 23.16 -11.23 7.46
CA ASN A 562 23.33 -9.83 7.05
C ASN A 562 22.06 -9.22 6.42
N ASN A 563 20.96 -9.20 7.16
CA ASN A 563 19.73 -8.52 6.75
C ASN A 563 19.36 -7.44 7.77
N ASP A 564 19.29 -6.19 7.34
CA ASP A 564 19.08 -5.04 8.22
C ASP A 564 17.67 -4.99 8.83
N LYS A 565 16.69 -5.64 8.19
CA LYS A 565 15.29 -5.68 8.63
C LYS A 565 14.92 -6.96 9.39
N PHE A 566 15.80 -7.97 9.43
CA PHE A 566 15.51 -9.28 10.01
C PHE A 566 16.60 -9.71 11.00
N ALA A 567 16.43 -9.33 12.26
CA ALA A 567 17.45 -9.49 13.30
C ALA A 567 17.83 -10.96 13.54
N GLU A 568 19.14 -11.23 13.57
CA GLU A 568 19.68 -12.57 13.71
C GLU A 568 19.43 -13.14 15.12
N ALA A 569 19.11 -14.44 15.17
CA ALA A 569 18.94 -15.21 16.39
C ALA A 569 20.14 -16.12 16.65
N SER A 570 21.35 -15.60 16.49
CA SER A 570 22.61 -16.36 16.64
C SER A 570 22.77 -16.95 18.05
N GLY A 571 23.07 -18.25 18.13
CA GLY A 571 23.30 -18.94 19.42
C GLY A 571 22.06 -19.13 20.30
N THR A 572 20.86 -18.92 19.77
CA THR A 572 19.57 -19.11 20.45
C THR A 572 19.27 -20.60 20.64
N ALA A 573 19.07 -21.00 21.89
CA ALA A 573 18.62 -22.34 22.20
C ALA A 573 17.13 -22.51 21.85
N TYR A 574 16.79 -23.62 21.19
CA TYR A 574 15.42 -23.94 20.83
C TYR A 574 15.06 -25.38 21.14
N THR A 575 13.76 -25.64 21.23
CA THR A 575 13.20 -27.00 21.30
C THR A 575 11.99 -27.09 20.38
N ILE A 576 11.93 -28.15 19.59
CA ILE A 576 10.77 -28.49 18.78
C ILE A 576 9.99 -29.55 19.54
N TYR A 577 8.71 -29.26 19.75
CA TYR A 577 7.74 -30.20 20.29
C TYR A 577 6.84 -30.68 19.17
N VAL A 578 6.26 -31.87 19.33
CA VAL A 578 5.25 -32.42 18.44
C VAL A 578 4.04 -32.89 19.21
N LYS A 579 2.87 -32.71 18.61
CA LYS A 579 1.61 -33.24 19.10
C LYS A 579 0.72 -33.63 17.93
N ASP A 580 0.24 -34.86 17.94
CA ASP A 580 -0.82 -35.27 17.03
C ASP A 580 -2.11 -34.56 17.39
N MET A 581 -2.63 -33.85 16.40
CA MET A 581 -3.88 -33.13 16.52
C MET A 581 -4.85 -33.64 15.48
N GLN A 582 -6.15 -33.52 15.79
CA GLN A 582 -7.21 -34.01 14.92
C GLN A 582 -8.24 -32.93 14.67
N THR A 583 -8.84 -32.90 13.50
CA THR A 583 -10.06 -32.11 13.17
C THR A 583 -11.05 -33.02 12.44
N THR A 584 -12.32 -32.62 12.40
CA THR A 584 -13.37 -33.34 11.69
C THR A 584 -13.79 -32.53 10.46
N VAL A 585 -14.20 -33.22 9.39
CA VAL A 585 -14.80 -32.60 8.20
C VAL A 585 -16.26 -33.03 8.03
N ALA A 586 -16.96 -32.44 7.05
CA ALA A 586 -18.42 -32.55 6.89
C ALA A 586 -18.97 -33.98 6.76
N ASP A 587 -18.19 -34.93 6.26
CA ASP A 587 -18.59 -36.35 6.15
C ASP A 587 -18.36 -37.15 7.45
N GLY A 588 -17.89 -36.50 8.51
CA GLY A 588 -17.54 -37.12 9.80
C GLY A 588 -16.18 -37.81 9.80
N ARG A 589 -15.39 -37.69 8.72
CA ARG A 589 -14.00 -38.15 8.69
C ARG A 589 -13.16 -37.30 9.63
N THR A 590 -12.35 -37.97 10.44
CA THR A 590 -11.28 -37.33 11.21
C THR A 590 -10.05 -37.21 10.33
N ILE A 591 -9.49 -36.01 10.31
CA ILE A 591 -8.17 -35.71 9.76
C ILE A 591 -7.23 -35.59 10.94
N ASP A 592 -6.15 -36.33 10.95
CA ASP A 592 -5.04 -36.19 11.89
C ASP A 592 -3.82 -35.58 11.19
N ALA A 593 -3.09 -34.73 11.92
CA ALA A 593 -1.81 -34.21 11.48
C ALA A 593 -0.90 -33.94 12.69
N PRO A 594 0.41 -34.22 12.58
CA PRO A 594 1.38 -33.80 13.57
C PRO A 594 1.54 -32.27 13.49
N VAL A 595 1.27 -31.60 14.60
CA VAL A 595 1.57 -30.17 14.76
C VAL A 595 2.86 -30.01 15.53
N TYR A 596 3.79 -29.27 14.95
CA TYR A 596 5.07 -28.97 15.54
C TYR A 596 5.02 -27.59 16.19
N THR A 597 5.73 -27.41 17.30
CA THR A 597 5.90 -26.09 17.92
C THR A 597 7.36 -25.83 18.20
N PHE A 598 7.91 -24.81 17.54
CA PHE A 598 9.25 -24.29 17.77
C PHE A 598 9.21 -23.32 18.94
N VAL A 599 10.05 -23.54 19.96
CA VAL A 599 10.06 -22.74 21.20
C VAL A 599 11.47 -22.24 21.48
N THR A 600 11.59 -20.93 21.72
CA THR A 600 12.81 -20.24 22.18
C THR A 600 12.53 -19.50 23.49
N ALA A 601 13.51 -18.73 23.98
CA ALA A 601 13.29 -17.81 25.10
C ALA A 601 12.41 -16.60 24.74
N ASP A 602 12.40 -16.21 23.46
CA ASP A 602 11.71 -15.02 22.96
C ASP A 602 10.24 -15.32 22.62
N GLY A 603 9.89 -16.58 22.38
CA GLY A 603 8.53 -16.99 22.10
C GLY A 603 8.42 -18.35 21.42
N SER A 604 7.32 -18.55 20.70
CA SER A 604 7.06 -19.82 20.01
C SER A 604 6.20 -19.63 18.76
N ILE A 605 6.39 -20.51 17.77
CA ILE A 605 5.57 -20.62 16.56
C ILE A 605 5.20 -22.08 16.34
N SER A 606 3.92 -22.35 16.08
CA SER A 606 3.44 -23.65 15.64
C SER A 606 3.36 -23.73 14.11
N PHE A 607 3.67 -24.89 13.58
CA PHE A 607 3.68 -25.16 12.15
C PHE A 607 3.30 -26.61 11.85
N ILE A 608 2.92 -26.85 10.61
CA ILE A 608 2.75 -28.18 10.03
C ILE A 608 3.79 -28.40 8.93
N ILE A 609 4.02 -29.66 8.60
CA ILE A 609 4.85 -30.05 7.47
C ILE A 609 3.95 -30.77 6.50
N ASN A 610 3.66 -30.16 5.35
CA ASN A 610 2.77 -30.73 4.33
C ASN A 610 3.54 -31.01 3.03
N THR A 611 2.82 -31.28 1.95
CA THR A 611 3.39 -31.53 0.61
C THR A 611 4.27 -30.41 0.07
N TYR A 612 4.10 -29.18 0.56
CA TYR A 612 4.78 -27.99 0.06
C TYR A 612 6.00 -27.59 0.89
N GLY A 613 6.00 -27.85 2.20
CA GLY A 613 7.10 -27.47 3.08
C GLY A 613 6.66 -27.30 4.53
N ILE A 614 7.35 -26.41 5.25
CA ILE A 614 6.94 -25.96 6.59
C ILE A 614 5.93 -24.84 6.41
N GLN A 615 4.70 -25.02 6.91
CA GLN A 615 3.66 -24.01 6.81
C GLN A 615 3.26 -23.50 8.20
N ILE A 616 3.36 -22.18 8.36
CA ILE A 616 3.11 -21.42 9.57
C ILE A 616 1.81 -20.66 9.38
N VAL A 617 1.00 -20.57 10.44
CA VAL A 617 -0.30 -19.91 10.40
C VAL A 617 -0.42 -18.94 11.57
N MET A 618 -0.94 -17.74 11.29
CA MET A 618 -1.34 -16.74 12.27
C MET A 618 -2.84 -16.49 12.17
N ILE A 619 -3.55 -16.49 13.30
CA ILE A 619 -4.95 -16.04 13.31
C ILE A 619 -4.99 -14.55 12.95
N ASN A 620 -5.66 -14.19 11.85
CA ASN A 620 -5.77 -12.80 11.40
C ASN A 620 -6.96 -12.09 12.05
N GLY A 621 -8.12 -12.75 12.01
CA GLY A 621 -9.36 -12.20 12.54
C GLY A 621 -10.51 -13.21 12.48
N TYR A 622 -11.66 -12.78 12.99
CA TYR A 622 -12.88 -13.60 13.07
C TYR A 622 -13.95 -13.06 12.14
N ALA A 623 -14.88 -13.91 11.69
CA ALA A 623 -16.05 -13.42 10.98
C ALA A 623 -16.83 -12.39 11.82
N PHE A 624 -16.85 -12.56 13.14
CA PHE A 624 -17.23 -11.55 14.13
C PHE A 624 -16.64 -11.91 15.51
N ASP A 625 -16.45 -10.91 16.38
CA ASP A 625 -15.81 -11.07 17.69
C ASP A 625 -16.75 -10.68 18.84
N GLU A 626 -17.32 -11.68 19.51
CA GLU A 626 -18.17 -11.52 20.71
C GLU A 626 -17.41 -11.04 21.97
N ALA A 627 -16.08 -10.98 21.96
CA ALA A 627 -15.23 -10.70 23.12
C ALA A 627 -14.60 -9.31 23.04
N GLN A 628 -14.69 -8.63 21.89
CA GLN A 628 -14.36 -7.22 21.81
C GLN A 628 -15.24 -6.43 22.78
N ILE A 629 -14.60 -5.64 23.63
CA ILE A 629 -15.28 -4.84 24.67
C ILE A 629 -16.25 -3.88 23.98
N GLY A 630 -17.54 -4.00 24.29
CA GLY A 630 -18.60 -3.21 23.66
C GLY A 630 -19.38 -3.94 22.56
N SER A 631 -18.94 -5.12 22.12
CA SER A 631 -19.61 -5.87 21.07
C SER A 631 -20.80 -6.67 21.60
N THR A 632 -22.03 -6.34 21.17
CA THR A 632 -23.20 -7.18 21.43
C THR A 632 -23.66 -7.92 20.18
N VAL A 633 -23.95 -9.21 20.37
CA VAL A 633 -24.39 -10.13 19.33
C VAL A 633 -25.61 -10.88 19.85
N THR A 634 -26.70 -10.84 19.10
CA THR A 634 -27.93 -11.54 19.44
C THR A 634 -28.05 -12.83 18.65
N ALA A 635 -28.16 -13.95 19.36
CA ALA A 635 -28.46 -15.25 18.76
C ALA A 635 -29.96 -15.40 18.50
N GLN A 636 -30.33 -15.78 17.27
CA GLN A 636 -31.72 -15.99 16.85
C GLN A 636 -31.89 -17.38 16.22
N THR A 637 -32.68 -18.23 16.85
CA THR A 637 -32.98 -19.57 16.32
C THR A 637 -34.17 -19.52 15.37
N GLU A 638 -33.94 -19.89 14.11
CA GLU A 638 -34.97 -19.99 13.07
C GLU A 638 -34.98 -21.42 12.51
N GLY A 639 -36.06 -22.16 12.76
CA GLY A 639 -36.12 -23.58 12.42
C GLY A 639 -35.15 -24.40 13.26
N GLU A 640 -34.21 -25.08 12.59
CA GLU A 640 -33.18 -25.92 13.24
C GLU A 640 -31.82 -25.21 13.38
N HIS A 641 -31.67 -23.99 12.83
CA HIS A 641 -30.41 -23.25 12.83
C HIS A 641 -30.43 -22.04 13.76
N THR A 642 -29.28 -21.68 14.32
CA THR A 642 -29.11 -20.47 15.14
C THR A 642 -28.23 -19.48 14.40
N TRP A 643 -28.79 -18.31 14.09
CA TRP A 643 -28.13 -17.19 13.46
C TRP A 643 -27.57 -16.23 14.50
N TYR A 644 -26.52 -15.51 14.14
CA TYR A 644 -25.89 -14.51 15.00
C TYR A 644 -26.00 -13.15 14.33
N ARG A 645 -26.69 -12.21 14.97
CA ARG A 645 -26.86 -10.86 14.46
C ARG A 645 -25.97 -9.91 15.25
N LEU A 646 -25.22 -9.07 14.55
CA LEU A 646 -24.53 -7.93 15.15
C LEU A 646 -25.57 -6.87 15.53
N ASP A 647 -25.51 -6.40 16.77
CA ASP A 647 -26.41 -5.38 17.29
C ASP A 647 -25.83 -3.96 17.07
N ASP A 648 -26.62 -2.93 17.36
CA ASP A 648 -26.32 -1.54 16.99
C ASP A 648 -25.02 -0.99 17.61
N ASP A 649 -24.66 -1.45 18.81
CA ASP A 649 -23.46 -1.06 19.56
C ASP A 649 -22.25 -1.97 19.28
N TYR A 650 -22.40 -2.97 18.39
CA TYR A 650 -21.30 -3.85 18.02
C TYR A 650 -20.12 -3.05 17.48
N LEU A 651 -18.92 -3.26 18.03
CA LEU A 651 -17.71 -2.58 17.56
C LEU A 651 -17.32 -3.16 16.18
N TYR A 652 -17.74 -2.47 15.12
CA TYR A 652 -17.68 -2.96 13.75
C TYR A 652 -16.36 -2.65 13.05
N SER A 653 -15.74 -1.52 13.41
CA SER A 653 -14.40 -1.14 12.96
C SER A 653 -13.52 -0.76 14.13
N VAL A 654 -12.30 -1.30 14.14
CA VAL A 654 -11.21 -0.89 15.02
C VAL A 654 -9.97 -0.71 14.16
N GLU A 655 -9.54 0.52 13.98
CA GLU A 655 -8.43 0.87 13.10
C GLU A 655 -7.33 1.55 13.90
N VAL A 656 -6.10 1.08 13.72
CA VAL A 656 -4.90 1.73 14.29
C VAL A 656 -4.31 2.59 13.19
N ILE A 657 -4.36 3.90 13.39
CA ILE A 657 -3.86 4.90 12.43
C ILE A 657 -2.49 5.35 12.93
N VAL A 658 -1.44 5.02 12.17
CA VAL A 658 -0.07 5.46 12.46
C VAL A 658 0.25 6.64 11.56
N ASN A 659 0.29 7.83 12.14
CA ASN A 659 0.69 9.03 11.43
C ASN A 659 2.20 9.17 11.51
N TYR A 660 2.84 9.33 10.37
CA TYR A 660 4.27 9.59 10.28
C TYR A 660 4.54 11.08 10.14
N ARG A 661 5.73 11.51 10.55
CA ARG A 661 6.21 12.86 10.29
C ARG A 661 6.58 12.97 8.82
N LEU A 662 5.98 13.95 8.15
CA LEU A 662 6.30 14.31 6.79
C LEU A 662 7.16 15.59 6.76
N ASP A 663 8.02 15.71 5.77
CA ASP A 663 8.67 16.97 5.45
C ASP A 663 7.80 17.84 4.53
N ASP A 664 8.36 18.96 4.04
CA ASP A 664 7.68 19.87 3.13
C ASP A 664 7.43 19.29 1.73
N GLU A 665 7.82 18.04 1.47
CA GLU A 665 7.70 17.32 0.21
C GLU A 665 6.65 16.21 0.27
N PHE A 666 5.95 16.08 1.39
CA PHE A 666 5.16 14.89 1.70
C PHE A 666 5.99 13.61 1.62
N SER A 667 7.28 13.67 1.96
CA SER A 667 8.14 12.50 2.13
C SER A 667 8.26 12.16 3.61
N TYR A 668 8.40 10.87 3.93
CA TYR A 668 8.61 10.46 5.32
C TYR A 668 9.95 10.99 5.84
N VAL A 669 9.90 11.63 7.01
CA VAL A 669 11.13 11.97 7.69
C VAL A 669 11.68 10.73 8.36
N LEU A 670 12.91 10.37 8.01
CA LEU A 670 13.61 9.23 8.55
C LEU A 670 14.45 9.62 9.77
N ASP A 671 14.65 8.68 10.69
CA ASP A 671 15.63 8.79 11.77
C ASP A 671 17.05 8.41 11.29
N ASP A 672 18.01 8.43 12.21
CA ASP A 672 19.42 8.14 11.91
C ASP A 672 19.64 6.69 11.41
N ASP A 673 18.69 5.78 11.69
CA ASP A 673 18.70 4.38 11.29
C ASP A 673 17.87 4.15 9.99
N GLY A 674 17.36 5.21 9.37
CA GLY A 674 16.57 5.14 8.15
C GLY A 674 15.09 4.75 8.37
N ASN A 675 14.61 4.72 9.61
CA ASN A 675 13.23 4.36 9.92
C ASN A 675 12.31 5.59 9.90
N ARG A 676 11.07 5.40 9.44
CA ARG A 676 10.05 6.46 9.41
C ARG A 676 9.72 6.91 10.84
N ILE A 677 9.74 8.21 11.07
CA ILE A 677 9.44 8.78 12.39
C ILE A 677 7.93 8.88 12.59
N ILE A 678 7.40 8.22 13.61
CA ILE A 678 5.99 8.29 13.98
C ILE A 678 5.70 9.64 14.68
N SER A 679 4.70 10.37 14.19
CA SER A 679 4.26 11.66 14.74
C SER A 679 3.10 11.50 15.74
N SER A 680 2.12 10.66 15.44
CA SER A 680 1.03 10.27 16.35
C SER A 680 0.52 8.86 16.04
N ILE A 681 -0.13 8.25 17.03
CA ILE A 681 -0.86 6.99 16.86
C ILE A 681 -2.25 7.21 17.41
N GLU A 682 -3.25 6.89 16.60
CA GLU A 682 -4.66 7.00 16.94
C GLU A 682 -5.34 5.64 16.78
N VAL A 683 -6.37 5.39 17.61
CA VAL A 683 -7.18 4.17 17.49
C VAL A 683 -8.62 4.58 17.32
N GLU A 684 -9.11 4.47 16.08
CA GLU A 684 -10.49 4.79 15.74
C GLU A 684 -11.37 3.56 15.97
N LYS A 685 -12.48 3.76 16.69
CA LYS A 685 -13.42 2.72 17.07
C LYS A 685 -14.82 3.16 16.65
N LYS A 686 -15.44 2.39 15.76
CA LYS A 686 -16.81 2.67 15.29
C LYS A 686 -17.73 1.52 15.61
N THR A 687 -18.85 1.82 16.27
CA THR A 687 -19.97 0.89 16.36
C THR A 687 -20.60 0.66 14.97
N LEU A 688 -21.41 -0.40 14.82
CA LEU A 688 -22.16 -0.69 13.60
C LEU A 688 -22.98 0.53 13.14
N THR A 689 -23.63 1.20 14.10
CA THR A 689 -24.44 2.38 13.83
C THR A 689 -23.60 3.57 13.36
N GLU A 690 -22.48 3.84 14.02
CA GLU A 690 -21.57 4.93 13.63
C GLU A 690 -20.96 4.68 12.25
N TYR A 691 -20.48 3.45 12.00
CA TYR A 691 -19.89 3.06 10.73
C TYR A 691 -20.86 3.26 9.55
N PHE A 692 -22.12 2.80 9.68
CA PHE A 692 -23.11 3.01 8.62
C PHE A 692 -23.63 4.43 8.56
N SER A 693 -23.69 5.16 9.67
CA SER A 693 -24.01 6.58 9.67
C SER A 693 -22.99 7.36 8.83
N ASP A 694 -21.70 7.13 9.04
CA ASP A 694 -20.63 7.77 8.29
C ASP A 694 -20.70 7.39 6.80
N SER A 695 -20.87 6.11 6.50
CA SER A 695 -20.99 5.61 5.12
C SER A 695 -22.18 6.23 4.38
N LEU A 696 -23.33 6.34 5.04
CA LEU A 696 -24.53 6.98 4.48
C LEU A 696 -24.35 8.49 4.32
N LEU A 697 -23.67 9.14 5.27
CA LEU A 697 -23.40 10.57 5.22
C LEU A 697 -22.50 10.89 4.03
N GLU A 698 -21.45 10.08 3.83
CA GLU A 698 -20.55 10.24 2.70
C GLU A 698 -21.28 10.04 1.37
N GLY A 699 -22.08 8.97 1.26
CA GLY A 699 -22.93 8.77 0.08
C GLY A 699 -23.87 9.95 -0.20
N LYS A 700 -24.48 10.53 0.85
CA LYS A 700 -25.32 11.73 0.72
C LYS A 700 -24.53 12.96 0.26
N LYS A 701 -23.32 13.18 0.77
CA LYS A 701 -22.46 14.30 0.34
C LYS A 701 -22.15 14.17 -1.15
N THR A 702 -21.69 13.00 -1.59
CA THR A 702 -21.37 12.72 -2.99
C THR A 702 -22.60 12.91 -3.89
N ASP A 703 -23.76 12.37 -3.51
CA ASP A 703 -25.00 12.50 -4.28
C ASP A 703 -25.49 13.96 -4.36
N ASN A 704 -25.41 14.69 -3.26
CA ASN A 704 -25.80 16.09 -3.21
C ASN A 704 -24.87 16.95 -4.06
N TYR A 705 -23.55 16.77 -3.94
CA TYR A 705 -22.57 17.47 -4.78
C TYR A 705 -22.85 17.23 -6.27
N ASN A 706 -22.97 15.96 -6.67
CA ASN A 706 -23.27 15.59 -8.06
C ASN A 706 -24.59 16.19 -8.55
N THR A 707 -25.62 16.18 -7.72
CA THR A 707 -26.94 16.76 -8.08
C THR A 707 -26.83 18.27 -8.28
N VAL A 708 -26.28 18.99 -7.30
CA VAL A 708 -26.14 20.45 -7.33
C VAL A 708 -25.28 20.89 -8.51
N VAL A 709 -24.17 20.21 -8.77
CA VAL A 709 -23.28 20.51 -9.89
C VAL A 709 -23.99 20.28 -11.23
N ASN A 710 -24.64 19.13 -11.41
CA ASN A 710 -25.32 18.82 -12.67
C ASN A 710 -26.51 19.75 -12.95
N GLU A 711 -27.32 20.07 -11.94
CA GLU A 711 -28.41 21.04 -12.06
C GLU A 711 -27.90 22.44 -12.40
N PHE A 712 -26.81 22.85 -11.73
CA PHE A 712 -26.19 24.14 -11.96
C PHE A 712 -25.67 24.26 -13.39
N VAL A 713 -24.83 23.32 -13.83
CA VAL A 713 -24.26 23.32 -15.17
C VAL A 713 -25.37 23.30 -16.21
N SER A 714 -26.34 22.38 -16.10
CA SER A 714 -27.44 22.27 -17.08
C SER A 714 -28.29 23.53 -17.19
N SER A 715 -28.39 24.31 -16.11
CA SER A 715 -29.20 25.54 -16.09
C SER A 715 -28.44 26.79 -16.54
N ASN A 716 -27.10 26.77 -16.51
CA ASN A 716 -26.28 27.97 -16.73
C ASN A 716 -25.37 27.87 -17.95
N GLU A 717 -25.03 26.67 -18.43
CA GLU A 717 -24.07 26.47 -19.53
C GLU A 717 -24.43 27.30 -20.78
N GLY A 718 -25.71 27.35 -21.17
CA GLY A 718 -26.17 28.09 -22.35
C GLY A 718 -26.08 29.62 -22.24
N ASP A 719 -26.14 30.18 -21.03
CA ASP A 719 -26.12 31.63 -20.78
C ASP A 719 -24.74 32.12 -20.30
N CYS A 720 -23.97 31.25 -19.66
CA CYS A 720 -22.68 31.57 -19.04
C CYS A 720 -21.48 31.24 -19.93
N VAL A 721 -21.61 30.35 -20.92
CA VAL A 721 -20.50 29.93 -21.79
C VAL A 721 -20.67 30.52 -23.19
N THR A 722 -19.72 31.35 -23.61
CA THR A 722 -19.66 31.90 -24.97
C THR A 722 -18.55 31.20 -25.76
N LYS A 723 -18.93 30.33 -26.70
CA LYS A 723 -18.00 29.62 -27.61
C LYS A 723 -17.50 30.51 -28.73
N ASN A 724 -16.20 30.45 -29.02
CA ASN A 724 -15.58 31.02 -30.21
C ASN A 724 -15.43 29.95 -31.29
N ASP A 725 -16.48 29.80 -32.11
CA ASP A 725 -16.52 28.79 -33.18
C ASP A 725 -15.37 28.92 -34.18
N SER A 726 -14.85 30.12 -34.42
CA SER A 726 -13.75 30.32 -35.37
C SER A 726 -12.46 29.68 -34.87
N VAL A 727 -12.16 29.85 -33.58
CA VAL A 727 -10.94 29.29 -32.96
C VAL A 727 -11.10 27.79 -32.77
N PHE A 728 -12.26 27.34 -32.28
CA PHE A 728 -12.59 25.92 -32.11
C PHE A 728 -12.47 25.14 -33.43
N ASN A 729 -13.14 25.59 -34.49
CA ASN A 729 -13.07 24.96 -35.80
C ASN A 729 -11.67 25.05 -36.43
N GLY A 730 -10.88 26.05 -36.03
CA GLY A 730 -9.48 26.16 -36.38
C GLY A 730 -8.65 25.02 -35.77
N LEU A 731 -8.85 24.73 -34.48
CA LEU A 731 -8.20 23.62 -33.79
C LEU A 731 -8.69 22.25 -34.31
N LEU A 732 -10.00 22.08 -34.50
CA LEU A 732 -10.57 20.84 -35.05
C LEU A 732 -9.89 20.42 -36.35
N LYS A 733 -9.71 21.36 -37.27
CA LYS A 733 -8.99 21.11 -38.54
C LYS A 733 -7.55 20.66 -38.33
N GLN A 734 -6.86 21.19 -37.31
CA GLN A 734 -5.48 20.84 -37.04
C GLN A 734 -5.37 19.41 -36.48
N VAL A 735 -6.26 19.03 -35.56
CA VAL A 735 -6.24 17.69 -34.98
C VAL A 735 -6.72 16.62 -35.96
N THR A 736 -7.66 16.95 -36.87
CA THR A 736 -8.15 16.01 -37.90
C THR A 736 -7.23 15.80 -39.11
N GLN A 737 -6.13 16.58 -39.19
CA GLN A 737 -5.16 16.53 -40.30
C GLN A 737 -3.81 15.95 -39.87
N ALA A 738 -3.63 15.69 -38.58
CA ALA A 738 -2.50 14.96 -38.01
C ALA A 738 -2.70 13.46 -38.19
#